data_AF-A0A1G9AC53-F1
#
_entry.id   AF-A0A1G9AC53-F1
#
_cell.length_a   1.000
_cell.length_b   1.000
_cell.length_c   1.000
_cell.angle_alpha   90.00
_cell.angle_beta   90.00
_cell.angle_gamma   90.00
#
_symmetry.space_group_name_H-M   'P 1'
#
loop_
_entity.id
_entity.type
_entity.pdbx_description
1 polymer ?
#
loop_
_entity_poly.entity_id
_entity_poly.type
_entity_poly.pdbx_seq_one_letter_code
_entity_poly.pdbx_strand_id
1 'polypeptide(L)'
;MLTDVRVLDLLYRKIEPGRILRELLDGSIDGIENSKAGVFRDNTLFLEYAESTLYGFSEDEQSLLYDYVQQVADDWCGGLERVQCEFLVPLMAFSGRHLKIEGGVPVCRTGMALDWRDAYLRIGQDLLVCAFLVNRDYRNLIKRKDFTWPVILRTDNSELYTILGEGIAENHNHLNGGTLSFQITWCRLMNYPEQIRKELISFRDGNLTYGIHRGSREGIMDLYEILELAALLRSILFRCLHRDAFINDDSRRRLTDHRSTGFLHGNSAFHESLAFSGEQAFGEEYRSFWGERGNNILERIVGSLRIDYGVKLNVMGHSSYCLDYALEPEFAQQHADSGVRLLIGERAFLYRCMQECLSENGFTAFEKKLFYLYIVLQCKFRSEMIQNNMQVGFKNFQHYQNRKGDTWYYTPYFSEAVRLALNNRLSAEQIISLEGRMVPDRSPRENIRILKLYDTAKRFNDCRESLAMNRSLYEFDSDTEWRQFSNAPWFYVFHFIKRRDDRPLRGPSFWMIQCRHENLRQTVIEQARALADALNTSPYFRSRVRGIDAASNEFLCRPEVFAVAYRFLDAMQTDWNALNDGMQDSVPIRLGKTFHAGEDFLDIVEGLRAIDEAVEFLHLDSGCRIGHALALGVDVEVHYHKKHLVVVTTQQERLDDLVWLLFRSKELGVTIPYSLEASLTGEANHLFRDIYGTAVNSNGWECNLQDYRYSMKLRGDDPSVYQTRRYVPPRMSGDEIVRYYVDTTDEILEHYRVNERIAGMCYYYQYGIEEAICGSRTYTFKVTEEYRTLMYAVQKAMMEEVGRKRIIIECNPSSNVLIGTFGDYRLHPVFRFNNRHLDRYKRSESNPSNDCQQPQMHVSINTDDLGVFDTTLEFEYALIYEALTDPDNNTVYPFSGDRDVMEYIENLRKMGIRATFPPAAQR
;
A
#
# COMPACT_ATOMS: atom_id res chain seq x y z
N MET A 1 -15.45 -21.99 14.41
CA MET A 1 -15.03 -21.23 15.62
C MET A 1 -13.51 -21.14 15.75
N LEU A 2 -12.74 -22.24 15.79
CA LEU A 2 -11.26 -22.14 15.76
C LEU A 2 -10.66 -21.58 14.47
N THR A 3 -11.42 -21.66 13.39
CA THR A 3 -11.07 -21.09 12.09
C THR A 3 -11.62 -19.67 11.93
N ASP A 4 -12.08 -19.03 13.00
CA ASP A 4 -12.53 -17.65 13.00
C ASP A 4 -11.32 -16.70 13.08
N VAL A 5 -11.23 -15.78 12.12
CA VAL A 5 -10.13 -14.81 12.03
C VAL A 5 -10.02 -13.94 13.27
N ARG A 6 -11.13 -13.66 13.97
CA ARG A 6 -11.13 -12.85 15.19
C ARG A 6 -10.39 -13.54 16.35
N VAL A 7 -10.41 -14.87 16.39
CA VAL A 7 -9.64 -15.64 17.39
C VAL A 7 -8.15 -15.53 17.11
N LEU A 8 -7.73 -15.62 15.84
CA LEU A 8 -6.33 -15.40 15.47
C LEU A 8 -5.89 -13.96 15.79
N ASP A 9 -6.73 -12.99 15.45
CA ASP A 9 -6.46 -11.57 15.73
C ASP A 9 -6.23 -11.32 17.22
N LEU A 10 -7.10 -11.90 18.06
CA LEU A 10 -7.00 -11.85 19.51
C LEU A 10 -5.65 -12.42 20.01
N LEU A 11 -5.34 -13.66 19.60
CA LEU A 11 -4.21 -14.42 20.12
C LEU A 11 -2.84 -13.88 19.71
N TYR A 12 -2.70 -13.27 18.53
CA TYR A 12 -1.38 -12.86 18.03
C TYR A 12 -1.17 -11.36 17.95
N ARG A 13 -2.24 -10.55 17.93
CA ARG A 13 -2.12 -9.09 17.75
C ARG A 13 -2.71 -8.27 18.89
N LYS A 14 -3.76 -8.74 19.56
CA LYS A 14 -4.46 -7.94 20.57
C LYS A 14 -3.81 -8.02 21.94
N ILE A 15 -3.32 -9.21 22.32
CA ILE A 15 -2.60 -9.41 23.58
C ILE A 15 -1.35 -8.52 23.62
N GLU A 16 -1.15 -7.83 24.74
CA GLU A 16 0.01 -6.96 24.93
C GLU A 16 1.28 -7.77 25.28
N PRO A 17 2.39 -7.63 24.53
CA PRO A 17 3.61 -8.39 24.76
C PRO A 17 4.17 -8.26 26.19
N GLY A 18 4.01 -7.08 26.82
CA GLY A 18 4.49 -6.85 28.18
C GLY A 18 3.72 -7.58 29.27
N ARG A 19 2.53 -8.12 28.96
CA ARG A 19 1.84 -9.05 29.87
C ARG A 19 2.53 -10.40 29.87
N ILE A 20 2.78 -10.95 28.68
CA ILE A 20 3.48 -12.23 28.48
C ILE A 20 4.90 -12.16 29.06
N LEU A 21 5.62 -11.05 28.81
CA LEU A 21 6.97 -10.87 29.34
C LEU A 21 7.02 -10.85 30.87
N ARG A 22 6.04 -10.20 31.52
CA ARG A 22 5.98 -10.20 33.00
C ARG A 22 5.75 -11.60 33.55
N GLU A 23 4.85 -12.38 32.97
CA GLU A 23 4.66 -13.78 33.38
C GLU A 23 5.95 -14.60 33.25
N LEU A 24 6.75 -14.37 32.19
CA LEU A 24 8.06 -15.01 32.00
C LEU A 24 9.10 -14.57 33.03
N LEU A 25 9.08 -13.30 33.46
CA LEU A 25 10.04 -12.76 34.43
C LEU A 25 9.66 -13.09 35.88
N ASP A 26 8.38 -12.97 36.24
CA ASP A 26 7.88 -13.27 37.58
C ASP A 26 7.99 -14.76 37.88
N GLY A 27 7.77 -15.61 36.87
CA GLY A 27 8.01 -17.05 36.98
C GLY A 27 9.46 -17.43 37.30
N SER A 28 10.42 -16.58 36.91
CA SER A 28 11.85 -16.77 37.17
C SER A 28 12.29 -16.41 38.61
N ILE A 29 11.46 -15.66 39.35
CA ILE A 29 11.81 -15.08 40.67
C ILE A 29 11.35 -15.97 41.84
N ASP A 30 10.22 -16.67 41.71
CA ASP A 30 9.59 -17.37 42.85
C ASP A 30 10.00 -18.85 43.03
N GLY A 31 10.81 -19.43 42.14
CA GLY A 31 11.34 -20.79 42.30
C GLY A 31 10.29 -21.91 42.32
N ILE A 32 9.03 -21.60 42.03
CA ILE A 32 7.97 -22.58 41.81
C ILE A 32 8.14 -23.11 40.38
N GLU A 33 8.21 -24.44 40.21
CA GLU A 33 8.22 -25.09 38.90
C GLU A 33 6.95 -24.71 38.11
N ASN A 34 7.04 -23.60 37.36
CA ASN A 34 6.05 -23.15 36.37
C ASN A 34 5.99 -24.05 35.12
N SER A 35 6.68 -25.19 35.17
CA SER A 35 6.84 -26.17 34.08
C SER A 35 5.55 -26.89 33.66
N LYS A 36 4.40 -26.56 34.29
CA LYS A 36 3.11 -27.26 34.06
C LYS A 36 1.97 -26.39 33.55
N ALA A 37 2.09 -25.06 33.50
CA ALA A 37 1.05 -24.20 32.91
C ALA A 37 1.41 -23.90 31.44
N GLY A 38 0.44 -24.06 30.52
CA GLY A 38 0.57 -23.73 29.10
C GLY A 38 0.97 -22.27 28.85
N VAL A 39 1.00 -21.86 27.58
CA VAL A 39 1.22 -20.45 27.19
C VAL A 39 0.22 -19.52 27.88
N PHE A 40 -1.02 -19.97 28.06
CA PHE A 40 -2.02 -19.35 28.91
C PHE A 40 -2.06 -20.07 30.26
N ARG A 41 -1.84 -19.32 31.35
CA ARG A 41 -1.95 -19.86 32.71
C ARG A 41 -3.40 -20.18 33.10
N ASP A 42 -4.32 -19.35 32.63
CA ASP A 42 -5.77 -19.44 32.77
C ASP A 42 -6.44 -18.63 31.62
N ASN A 43 -7.77 -18.52 31.63
CA ASN A 43 -8.51 -17.76 30.62
C ASN A 43 -8.49 -16.23 30.83
N THR A 44 -7.87 -15.72 31.91
CA THR A 44 -7.90 -14.29 32.26
C THR A 44 -7.31 -13.44 31.16
N LEU A 45 -6.12 -13.80 30.64
CA LEU A 45 -5.47 -13.06 29.57
C LEU A 45 -6.30 -13.09 28.28
N PHE A 46 -6.93 -14.22 27.96
CA PHE A 46 -7.80 -14.34 26.79
C PHE A 46 -9.03 -13.42 26.93
N LEU A 47 -9.71 -13.48 28.09
CA LEU A 47 -10.92 -12.71 28.37
C LEU A 47 -10.66 -11.20 28.47
N GLU A 48 -9.51 -10.78 28.99
CA GLU A 48 -9.13 -9.36 29.11
C GLU A 48 -9.15 -8.62 27.75
N TYR A 49 -8.78 -9.33 26.67
CA TYR A 49 -8.71 -8.79 25.31
C TYR A 49 -9.85 -9.27 24.40
N ALA A 50 -10.65 -10.25 24.83
CA ALA A 50 -11.73 -10.84 24.04
C ALA A 50 -12.82 -9.81 23.70
N GLU A 51 -13.24 -8.96 24.63
CA GLU A 51 -14.36 -8.03 24.41
C GLU A 51 -14.12 -7.06 23.23
N SER A 52 -12.90 -6.54 23.07
CA SER A 52 -12.58 -5.58 22.02
C SER A 52 -12.41 -6.20 20.62
N THR A 53 -12.45 -7.54 20.54
CA THR A 53 -12.13 -8.30 19.32
C THR A 53 -13.26 -9.26 18.92
N LEU A 54 -13.89 -9.92 19.89
CA LEU A 54 -15.01 -10.84 19.76
C LEU A 54 -16.34 -10.12 20.00
N TYR A 55 -16.53 -8.95 19.39
CA TYR A 55 -17.80 -8.21 19.46
C TYR A 55 -18.96 -9.09 18.95
N GLY A 56 -20.05 -9.10 19.72
CA GLY A 56 -21.23 -9.93 19.46
C GLY A 56 -21.28 -11.23 20.26
N PHE A 57 -20.20 -11.62 20.96
CA PHE A 57 -20.20 -12.72 21.92
C PHE A 57 -20.25 -12.19 23.36
N SER A 58 -21.12 -12.76 24.18
CA SER A 58 -21.17 -12.52 25.64
C SER A 58 -19.92 -13.06 26.35
N GLU A 59 -19.69 -12.64 27.59
CA GLU A 59 -18.54 -13.09 28.38
C GLU A 59 -18.55 -14.62 28.63
N ASP A 60 -19.73 -15.21 28.77
CA ASP A 60 -19.92 -16.67 28.86
C ASP A 60 -19.50 -17.36 27.54
N GLU A 61 -19.91 -16.82 26.40
CA GLU A 61 -19.53 -17.34 25.08
C GLU A 61 -18.03 -17.19 24.80
N GLN A 62 -17.42 -16.09 25.24
CA GLN A 62 -15.97 -15.88 25.17
C GLN A 62 -15.21 -16.91 26.01
N SER A 63 -15.70 -17.23 27.21
CA SER A 63 -15.13 -18.28 28.06
C SER A 63 -15.24 -19.66 27.41
N LEU A 64 -16.40 -19.99 26.85
CA LEU A 64 -16.61 -21.24 26.10
C LEU A 64 -15.72 -21.34 24.86
N LEU A 65 -15.44 -20.22 24.18
CA LEU A 65 -14.51 -20.18 23.06
C LEU A 65 -13.08 -20.51 23.49
N TYR A 66 -12.62 -20.00 24.64
CA TYR A 66 -11.34 -20.38 25.21
C TYR A 66 -11.29 -21.88 25.54
N ASP A 67 -12.29 -22.40 26.24
CA ASP A 67 -12.36 -23.83 26.59
C ASP A 67 -12.36 -24.71 25.35
N TYR A 68 -13.04 -24.28 24.27
CA TYR A 68 -13.02 -24.98 22.99
C TYR A 68 -11.64 -24.99 22.33
N VAL A 69 -10.87 -23.89 22.45
CA VAL A 69 -9.47 -23.85 21.95
C VAL A 69 -8.61 -24.85 22.71
N GLN A 70 -8.77 -24.93 24.03
CA GLN A 70 -8.06 -25.88 24.90
C GLN A 70 -8.41 -27.34 24.54
N GLN A 71 -9.70 -27.67 24.45
CA GLN A 71 -10.15 -29.02 24.12
C GLN A 71 -9.59 -29.52 22.78
N VAL A 72 -9.59 -28.67 21.75
CA VAL A 72 -9.05 -29.07 20.44
C VAL A 72 -7.53 -29.17 20.45
N ALA A 73 -6.84 -28.38 21.27
CA ALA A 73 -5.40 -28.54 21.47
C ALA A 73 -5.08 -29.90 22.10
N ASP A 74 -5.82 -30.29 23.14
CA ASP A 74 -5.64 -31.58 23.82
C ASP A 74 -5.89 -32.78 22.90
N ASP A 75 -6.95 -32.71 22.08
CA ASP A 75 -7.29 -33.74 21.09
C ASP A 75 -6.17 -33.89 20.05
N TRP A 76 -5.58 -32.78 19.60
CA TRP A 76 -4.49 -32.79 18.63
C TRP A 76 -3.18 -33.33 19.17
N CYS A 77 -2.92 -33.13 20.45
CA CYS A 77 -1.76 -33.69 21.13
C CYS A 77 -1.95 -35.17 21.52
N GLY A 78 -3.07 -35.79 21.13
CA GLY A 78 -3.33 -37.22 21.30
C GLY A 78 -3.54 -37.64 22.77
N GLY A 79 -4.03 -36.72 23.61
CA GLY A 79 -4.24 -36.99 25.04
C GLY A 79 -2.96 -37.19 25.85
N LEU A 80 -1.78 -36.93 25.27
CA LEU A 80 -0.53 -36.83 26.01
C LEU A 80 -0.54 -35.50 26.75
N GLU A 81 -0.60 -35.54 28.09
CA GLU A 81 -0.49 -34.39 29.03
C GLU A 81 0.81 -33.55 28.89
N ARG A 82 1.55 -33.64 27.78
CA ARG A 82 2.94 -33.15 27.65
C ARG A 82 3.22 -32.22 26.47
N VAL A 83 2.28 -31.96 25.56
CA VAL A 83 2.55 -31.05 24.41
C VAL A 83 1.72 -29.77 24.54
N GLN A 84 2.20 -28.85 25.38
CA GLN A 84 1.62 -27.49 25.52
C GLN A 84 1.85 -26.66 24.25
N CYS A 85 1.01 -26.82 23.23
CA CYS A 85 1.09 -26.12 21.94
C CYS A 85 -0.24 -25.46 21.53
N GLU A 86 -1.07 -25.11 22.51
CA GLU A 86 -2.38 -24.48 22.32
C GLU A 86 -2.35 -23.24 21.40
N PHE A 87 -1.27 -22.44 21.43
CA PHE A 87 -1.11 -21.28 20.58
C PHE A 87 -0.74 -21.62 19.12
N LEU A 88 -0.46 -22.88 18.77
CA LEU A 88 -0.23 -23.28 17.37
C LEU A 88 -1.47 -23.89 16.73
N VAL A 89 -2.35 -24.46 17.55
CA VAL A 89 -3.54 -25.20 17.12
C VAL A 89 -4.48 -24.32 16.28
N PRO A 90 -4.83 -23.08 16.67
CA PRO A 90 -5.62 -22.18 15.84
C PRO A 90 -5.00 -21.89 14.47
N LEU A 91 -3.68 -21.62 14.40
CA LEU A 91 -2.98 -21.35 13.14
C LEU A 91 -3.04 -22.54 12.19
N MET A 92 -2.74 -23.73 12.71
CA MET A 92 -2.73 -24.96 11.92
C MET A 92 -4.14 -25.41 11.53
N ALA A 93 -5.15 -25.19 12.39
CA ALA A 93 -6.55 -25.54 12.10
C ALA A 93 -7.12 -24.60 11.04
N PHE A 94 -6.86 -23.30 11.16
CA PHE A 94 -7.20 -22.30 10.15
C PHE A 94 -6.51 -22.64 8.82
N SER A 95 -5.19 -22.70 8.82
CA SER A 95 -4.42 -22.93 7.59
C SER A 95 -4.68 -24.30 6.96
N GLY A 96 -4.92 -25.36 7.73
CA GLY A 96 -5.32 -26.68 7.22
C GLY A 96 -6.68 -26.70 6.52
N ARG A 97 -7.60 -25.81 6.92
CA ARG A 97 -8.89 -25.60 6.23
C ARG A 97 -8.73 -24.82 4.93
N HIS A 98 -7.86 -23.80 4.93
CA HIS A 98 -7.75 -22.85 3.82
C HIS A 98 -6.72 -23.25 2.76
N LEU A 99 -5.70 -24.03 3.13
CA LEU A 99 -4.60 -24.39 2.24
C LEU A 99 -4.66 -25.85 1.80
N LYS A 100 -4.02 -26.11 0.66
CA LYS A 100 -3.65 -27.44 0.19
C LYS A 100 -2.27 -27.38 -0.48
N ILE A 101 -1.75 -28.53 -0.88
CA ILE A 101 -0.50 -28.62 -1.65
C ILE A 101 -0.82 -29.01 -3.08
N GLU A 102 -0.32 -28.23 -4.04
CA GLU A 102 -0.49 -28.47 -5.47
C GLU A 102 0.85 -28.25 -6.17
N GLY A 103 1.31 -29.22 -6.96
CA GLY A 103 2.63 -29.14 -7.59
C GLY A 103 3.82 -29.03 -6.62
N GLY A 104 3.64 -29.45 -5.36
CA GLY A 104 4.67 -29.37 -4.31
C GLY A 104 4.68 -28.05 -3.53
N VAL A 105 3.87 -27.06 -3.90
CA VAL A 105 3.78 -25.75 -3.24
C VAL A 105 2.42 -25.55 -2.54
N PRO A 106 2.37 -24.78 -1.44
CA PRO A 106 1.11 -24.37 -0.82
C PRO A 106 0.29 -23.48 -1.76
N VAL A 107 -1.03 -23.70 -1.80
CA VAL A 107 -2.00 -22.87 -2.51
C VAL A 107 -3.24 -22.67 -1.64
N CYS A 108 -3.91 -21.53 -1.79
CA CYS A 108 -5.19 -21.25 -1.16
C CYS A 108 -6.31 -21.99 -1.89
N ARG A 109 -7.28 -22.54 -1.16
CA ARG A 109 -8.45 -23.19 -1.78
C ARG A 109 -9.40 -22.15 -2.35
N THR A 110 -9.92 -22.41 -3.53
CA THR A 110 -11.01 -21.63 -4.16
C THR A 110 -12.22 -21.65 -3.23
N GLY A 111 -12.91 -20.51 -3.10
CA GLY A 111 -13.96 -20.27 -2.12
C GLY A 111 -13.47 -19.77 -0.76
N MET A 112 -12.14 -19.69 -0.54
CA MET A 112 -11.56 -19.34 0.76
C MET A 112 -10.65 -18.09 0.70
N ALA A 113 -10.48 -17.45 -0.46
CA ALA A 113 -9.49 -16.38 -0.61
C ALA A 113 -9.85 -15.12 0.20
N LEU A 114 -11.15 -14.79 0.34
CA LEU A 114 -11.60 -13.64 1.13
C LEU A 114 -11.31 -13.84 2.64
N ASP A 115 -11.66 -15.01 3.19
CA ASP A 115 -11.36 -15.38 4.58
C ASP A 115 -9.84 -15.49 4.82
N TRP A 116 -9.12 -16.10 3.87
CA TRP A 116 -7.65 -16.18 3.89
C TRP A 116 -7.02 -14.79 3.95
N ARG A 117 -7.52 -13.87 3.11
CA ARG A 117 -7.09 -12.47 3.02
C ARG A 117 -7.24 -11.72 4.33
N ASP A 118 -8.41 -11.81 4.97
CA ASP A 118 -8.64 -11.16 6.27
C ASP A 118 -7.68 -11.68 7.35
N ALA A 119 -7.40 -12.99 7.36
CA ALA A 119 -6.46 -13.57 8.32
C ALA A 119 -5.02 -13.11 8.07
N TYR A 120 -4.49 -13.28 6.86
CA TYR A 120 -3.07 -13.02 6.63
C TYR A 120 -2.73 -11.51 6.66
N LEU A 121 -3.70 -10.61 6.38
CA LEU A 121 -3.54 -9.18 6.61
C LEU A 121 -3.24 -8.84 8.07
N ARG A 122 -3.86 -9.57 9.01
CA ARG A 122 -3.73 -9.30 10.45
C ARG A 122 -2.44 -9.86 11.03
N ILE A 123 -2.08 -11.09 10.66
CA ILE A 123 -1.00 -11.84 11.32
C ILE A 123 0.16 -12.26 10.41
N GLY A 124 0.04 -12.03 9.10
CA GLY A 124 1.06 -12.36 8.10
C GLY A 124 0.91 -13.76 7.50
N GLN A 125 1.13 -13.85 6.18
CA GLN A 125 0.99 -15.10 5.43
C GLN A 125 2.00 -16.18 5.84
N ASP A 126 3.27 -15.79 6.01
CA ASP A 126 4.34 -16.76 6.27
C ASP A 126 4.13 -17.50 7.60
N LEU A 127 3.54 -16.86 8.61
CA LEU A 127 3.18 -17.51 9.88
C LEU A 127 2.15 -18.63 9.67
N LEU A 128 1.10 -18.37 8.90
CA LEU A 128 0.05 -19.34 8.57
C LEU A 128 0.57 -20.48 7.68
N VAL A 129 1.43 -20.17 6.72
CA VAL A 129 2.02 -21.18 5.82
C VAL A 129 2.99 -22.08 6.58
N CYS A 130 3.83 -21.53 7.45
CA CYS A 130 4.69 -22.32 8.32
C CYS A 130 3.88 -23.28 9.20
N ALA A 131 2.78 -22.82 9.82
CA ALA A 131 1.92 -23.66 10.62
C ALA A 131 1.31 -24.82 9.80
N PHE A 132 0.80 -24.53 8.60
CA PHE A 132 0.28 -25.55 7.68
C PHE A 132 1.33 -26.60 7.31
N LEU A 133 2.51 -26.13 6.91
CA LEU A 133 3.61 -27.00 6.48
C LEU A 133 4.12 -27.86 7.62
N VAL A 134 4.32 -27.31 8.82
CA VAL A 134 4.76 -28.06 9.99
C VAL A 134 3.75 -29.14 10.36
N ASN A 135 2.44 -28.82 10.43
CA ASN A 135 1.41 -29.80 10.75
C ASN A 135 1.41 -30.97 9.75
N ARG A 136 1.55 -30.66 8.46
CA ARG A 136 1.64 -31.68 7.41
C ARG A 136 2.93 -32.48 7.52
N ASP A 137 4.07 -31.82 7.60
CA ASP A 137 5.38 -32.44 7.50
C ASP A 137 5.69 -33.28 8.74
N TYR A 138 5.26 -32.85 9.93
CA TYR A 138 5.32 -33.62 11.17
C TYR A 138 4.56 -34.94 11.05
N ARG A 139 3.30 -34.90 10.58
CA ARG A 139 2.47 -36.12 10.39
C ARG A 139 3.02 -37.08 9.34
N ASN A 140 3.77 -36.57 8.38
CA ASN A 140 4.32 -37.35 7.26
C ASN A 140 5.83 -37.62 7.37
N LEU A 141 6.47 -37.23 8.48
CA LEU A 141 7.91 -37.36 8.72
C LEU A 141 8.78 -36.74 7.59
N ILE A 142 8.36 -35.58 7.07
CA ILE A 142 9.04 -34.87 5.99
C ILE A 142 10.07 -33.89 6.58
N LYS A 143 11.33 -33.98 6.14
CA LYS A 143 12.35 -32.95 6.42
C LYS A 143 12.36 -31.89 5.32
N ARG A 144 11.71 -30.76 5.57
CA ARG A 144 11.67 -29.63 4.63
C ARG A 144 13.02 -28.91 4.55
N LYS A 145 13.39 -28.52 3.33
CA LYS A 145 14.55 -27.65 3.04
C LYS A 145 14.21 -26.48 2.13
N ASP A 146 13.04 -26.51 1.49
CA ASP A 146 12.57 -25.48 0.58
C ASP A 146 11.56 -24.55 1.28
N PHE A 147 11.90 -23.27 1.30
CA PHE A 147 11.13 -22.16 1.88
C PHE A 147 10.85 -21.05 0.85
N THR A 148 10.83 -21.41 -0.43
CA THR A 148 10.73 -20.47 -1.57
C THR A 148 9.30 -20.26 -2.07
N TRP A 149 8.27 -20.54 -1.25
CA TRP A 149 6.89 -20.30 -1.67
C TRP A 149 6.67 -18.82 -2.06
N PRO A 150 5.68 -18.52 -2.91
CA PRO A 150 5.44 -17.16 -3.38
C PRO A 150 5.21 -16.14 -2.27
N VAL A 151 5.39 -14.86 -2.60
CA VAL A 151 5.14 -13.74 -1.66
C VAL A 151 3.70 -13.77 -1.16
N ILE A 152 2.73 -13.92 -2.06
CA ILE A 152 1.32 -14.21 -1.76
C ILE A 152 0.95 -15.51 -2.47
N LEU A 153 0.31 -16.44 -1.74
CA LEU A 153 -0.12 -17.71 -2.29
C LEU A 153 -1.25 -17.49 -3.30
N ARG A 154 -1.12 -18.08 -4.47
CA ARG A 154 -2.22 -18.17 -5.45
C ARG A 154 -3.36 -19.05 -4.93
N THR A 155 -4.53 -18.91 -5.56
CA THR A 155 -5.62 -19.87 -5.38
C THR A 155 -5.39 -21.12 -6.21
N ASP A 156 -6.11 -22.19 -5.90
CA ASP A 156 -6.08 -23.45 -6.64
C ASP A 156 -7.05 -23.49 -7.83
N ASN A 157 -7.54 -22.33 -8.26
CA ASN A 157 -8.40 -22.20 -9.42
C ASN A 157 -7.57 -22.30 -10.71
N SER A 158 -7.52 -23.52 -11.27
CA SER A 158 -6.73 -23.81 -12.47
C SER A 158 -7.18 -23.04 -13.72
N GLU A 159 -8.47 -22.70 -13.84
CA GLU A 159 -8.99 -21.96 -14.98
C GLU A 159 -8.61 -20.48 -14.87
N LEU A 160 -8.70 -19.89 -13.67
CA LEU A 160 -8.23 -18.53 -13.40
C LEU A 160 -6.74 -18.42 -13.70
N TYR A 161 -5.95 -19.37 -13.19
CA TYR A 161 -4.50 -19.42 -13.43
C TYR A 161 -4.16 -19.54 -14.93
N THR A 162 -4.98 -20.26 -15.71
CA THR A 162 -4.81 -20.40 -17.16
C THR A 162 -5.09 -19.10 -17.89
N ILE A 163 -6.19 -18.42 -17.53
CA ILE A 163 -6.59 -17.13 -18.12
C ILE A 163 -5.55 -16.05 -17.83
N LEU A 164 -5.13 -15.93 -16.57
CA LEU A 164 -4.09 -14.97 -16.18
C LEU A 164 -2.74 -15.32 -16.82
N GLY A 165 -2.50 -16.62 -17.11
CA GLY A 165 -1.30 -17.12 -17.80
C GLY A 165 -1.13 -16.65 -19.24
N GLU A 166 -2.18 -16.12 -19.87
CA GLU A 166 -2.08 -15.39 -21.14
C GLU A 166 -1.45 -14.00 -21.00
N GLY A 167 -1.10 -13.59 -19.78
CA GLY A 167 -0.42 -12.35 -19.44
C GLY A 167 -1.33 -11.35 -18.74
N ILE A 168 -0.79 -10.64 -17.75
CA ILE A 168 -1.45 -9.52 -17.05
C ILE A 168 -0.54 -8.28 -17.03
N ALA A 169 -1.12 -7.09 -16.87
CA ALA A 169 -0.39 -5.83 -16.85
C ALA A 169 -0.62 -5.06 -15.55
N GLU A 170 0.47 -4.66 -14.90
CA GLU A 170 0.48 -3.79 -13.73
C GLU A 170 0.65 -2.34 -14.18
N ASN A 171 -0.42 -1.55 -14.07
CA ASN A 171 -0.48 -0.17 -14.53
C ASN A 171 -0.48 0.86 -13.39
N HIS A 172 -0.47 0.41 -12.12
CA HIS A 172 -0.41 1.27 -10.95
C HIS A 172 0.40 0.58 -9.85
N ASN A 173 1.69 0.90 -9.79
CA ASN A 173 2.60 0.39 -8.76
C ASN A 173 3.66 1.44 -8.39
N HIS A 174 3.66 1.91 -7.15
CA HIS A 174 4.65 2.87 -6.65
C HIS A 174 5.92 2.13 -6.24
N LEU A 175 7.09 2.38 -6.85
CA LEU A 175 8.26 1.50 -6.65
C LEU A 175 8.70 1.31 -5.19
N ASN A 176 8.69 2.37 -4.39
CA ASN A 176 9.07 2.29 -2.97
C ASN A 176 8.05 1.52 -2.12
N GLY A 177 6.79 1.47 -2.55
CA GLY A 177 5.76 0.67 -1.91
C GLY A 177 5.34 -0.58 -2.69
N GLY A 178 5.96 -0.83 -3.83
CA GLY A 178 5.92 -2.05 -4.63
C GLY A 178 6.85 -3.13 -4.09
N THR A 179 7.52 -2.88 -2.97
CA THR A 179 8.38 -3.85 -2.30
C THR A 179 7.76 -4.30 -0.98
N LEU A 180 8.27 -5.40 -0.41
CA LEU A 180 7.83 -5.93 0.87
C LEU A 180 8.46 -5.16 2.04
N SER A 181 7.94 -3.95 2.29
CA SER A 181 8.52 -3.00 3.25
C SER A 181 8.68 -3.59 4.65
N PHE A 182 7.68 -4.31 5.17
CA PHE A 182 7.78 -4.98 6.47
C PHE A 182 8.91 -6.01 6.49
N GLN A 183 8.97 -6.93 5.52
CA GLN A 183 9.93 -8.03 5.50
C GLN A 183 11.37 -7.53 5.37
N ILE A 184 11.60 -6.49 4.55
CA ILE A 184 12.91 -5.86 4.40
C ILE A 184 13.34 -5.17 5.69
N THR A 185 12.46 -4.35 6.28
CA THR A 185 12.74 -3.66 7.54
C THR A 185 12.96 -4.66 8.67
N TRP A 186 12.10 -5.67 8.81
CA TRP A 186 12.24 -6.74 9.81
C TRP A 186 13.57 -7.48 9.68
N CYS A 187 13.88 -8.01 8.49
CA CYS A 187 15.13 -8.71 8.22
C CYS A 187 16.34 -7.86 8.60
N ARG A 188 16.34 -6.57 8.22
CA ARG A 188 17.42 -5.65 8.54
C ARG A 188 17.55 -5.41 10.04
N LEU A 189 16.48 -5.07 10.73
CA LEU A 189 16.53 -4.74 12.17
C LEU A 189 16.89 -5.95 13.03
N MET A 190 16.45 -7.15 12.64
CA MET A 190 16.84 -8.39 13.33
C MET A 190 18.31 -8.74 13.14
N ASN A 191 18.98 -8.20 12.13
CA ASN A 191 20.40 -8.43 11.81
C ASN A 191 21.33 -7.26 12.16
N TYR A 192 20.74 -6.08 12.37
CA TYR A 192 21.43 -4.82 12.67
C TYR A 192 20.64 -4.05 13.74
N PRO A 193 20.54 -4.59 14.96
CA PRO A 193 19.72 -4.01 16.03
C PRO A 193 20.16 -2.57 16.38
N GLU A 194 21.42 -2.22 16.15
CA GLU A 194 21.92 -0.86 16.36
C GLU A 194 21.26 0.19 15.44
N GLN A 195 20.60 -0.24 14.35
CA GLN A 195 19.85 0.63 13.44
C GLN A 195 18.42 0.92 13.92
N ILE A 196 17.89 0.19 14.92
CA ILE A 196 16.48 0.33 15.38
C ILE A 196 16.17 1.79 15.74
N ARG A 197 17.04 2.46 16.52
CA ARG A 197 16.83 3.87 16.90
C ARG A 197 16.75 4.79 15.68
N LYS A 198 17.62 4.56 14.69
CA LYS A 198 17.65 5.36 13.46
C LYS A 198 16.40 5.13 12.62
N GLU A 199 15.90 3.89 12.58
CA GLU A 199 14.65 3.54 11.91
C GLU A 199 13.47 4.29 12.51
N LEU A 200 13.30 4.20 13.84
CA LEU A 200 12.15 4.76 14.52
C LEU A 200 12.10 6.30 14.51
N ILE A 201 13.22 6.99 14.26
CA ILE A 201 13.21 8.45 14.00
C ILE A 201 12.33 8.79 12.79
N SER A 202 12.21 7.88 11.81
CA SER A 202 11.33 8.09 10.65
C SER A 202 9.83 7.90 10.99
N PHE A 203 9.50 7.28 12.13
CA PHE A 203 8.13 6.96 12.53
C PHE A 203 7.55 8.11 13.38
N ARG A 204 7.36 9.27 12.73
CA ARG A 204 7.03 10.55 13.38
C ARG A 204 5.71 10.60 14.17
N ASP A 205 4.81 9.64 13.97
CA ASP A 205 3.42 9.67 14.45
C ASP A 205 3.12 8.73 15.65
N GLY A 206 4.12 8.09 16.26
CA GLY A 206 3.90 7.14 17.38
C GLY A 206 3.33 5.80 16.93
N ASN A 207 2.50 5.11 17.73
CA ASN A 207 1.87 3.84 17.32
C ASN A 207 0.58 4.10 16.50
N LEU A 208 0.39 3.44 15.36
CA LEU A 208 -0.85 3.54 14.56
C LEU A 208 -1.96 2.65 15.10
N THR A 209 -1.58 1.56 15.76
CA THR A 209 -2.53 0.65 16.37
C THR A 209 -2.63 0.93 17.87
N TYR A 210 -3.79 1.42 18.29
CA TYR A 210 -4.16 1.53 19.70
C TYR A 210 -5.14 0.43 20.07
N GLY A 211 -4.77 -0.41 21.03
CA GLY A 211 -5.69 -1.36 21.66
C GLY A 211 -6.62 -0.66 22.65
N ILE A 212 -7.90 -1.04 22.66
CA ILE A 212 -8.84 -0.77 23.75
C ILE A 212 -8.96 -2.08 24.55
N HIS A 213 -8.70 -2.05 25.85
CA HIS A 213 -8.78 -3.22 26.74
C HIS A 213 -9.39 -2.87 28.09
N ARG A 214 -9.95 -3.88 28.79
CA ARG A 214 -10.43 -3.75 30.17
C ARG A 214 -9.24 -3.90 31.13
N GLY A 215 -8.82 -2.85 31.84
CA GLY A 215 -7.79 -2.98 32.87
C GLY A 215 -6.78 -1.83 32.95
N SER A 216 -5.69 -2.05 33.70
CA SER A 216 -4.60 -1.07 33.84
C SER A 216 -3.79 -0.97 32.53
N ARG A 217 -3.16 0.18 32.27
CA ARG A 217 -2.25 0.40 31.12
C ARG A 217 -0.92 -0.36 31.25
N GLU A 218 -0.84 -1.35 32.13
CA GLU A 218 0.42 -2.03 32.42
C GLU A 218 0.82 -2.99 31.30
N GLY A 219 2.07 -2.92 30.84
CA GLY A 219 2.61 -3.83 29.82
C GLY A 219 2.54 -3.30 28.39
N ILE A 220 2.13 -2.04 28.18
CA ILE A 220 2.31 -1.35 26.89
C ILE A 220 3.80 -1.11 26.68
N MET A 221 4.34 -1.65 25.60
CA MET A 221 5.71 -1.40 25.14
C MET A 221 5.71 -0.37 24.02
N ASP A 222 6.74 0.47 23.98
CA ASP A 222 7.00 1.28 22.79
C ASP A 222 7.65 0.45 21.66
N LEU A 223 7.73 1.01 20.44
CA LEU A 223 8.29 0.28 19.30
C LEU A 223 9.78 -0.04 19.45
N TYR A 224 10.51 0.76 20.22
CA TYR A 224 11.92 0.52 20.49
C TYR A 224 12.07 -0.73 21.35
N GLU A 225 11.29 -0.83 22.43
CA GLU A 225 11.22 -2.00 23.30
C GLU A 225 10.79 -3.25 22.55
N ILE A 226 9.76 -3.15 21.69
CA ILE A 226 9.25 -4.26 20.88
C ILE A 226 10.36 -4.83 19.98
N LEU A 227 11.07 -3.95 19.25
CA LEU A 227 12.05 -4.37 18.25
C LEU A 227 13.33 -4.91 18.88
N GLU A 228 13.82 -4.28 19.95
CA GLU A 228 15.00 -4.74 20.70
C GLU A 228 14.73 -6.12 21.35
N LEU A 229 13.57 -6.28 21.99
CA LEU A 229 13.16 -7.55 22.57
C LEU A 229 12.98 -8.63 21.49
N ALA A 230 12.39 -8.30 20.35
CA ALA A 230 12.26 -9.23 19.23
C ALA A 230 13.62 -9.70 18.70
N ALA A 231 14.58 -8.80 18.54
CA ALA A 231 15.94 -9.13 18.10
C ALA A 231 16.68 -10.02 19.11
N LEU A 232 16.55 -9.72 20.41
CA LEU A 232 17.07 -10.55 21.50
C LEU A 232 16.46 -11.95 21.46
N LEU A 233 15.12 -12.06 21.45
CA LEU A 233 14.41 -13.33 21.43
C LEU A 233 14.74 -14.16 20.19
N ARG A 234 14.83 -13.54 19.01
CA ARG A 234 15.24 -14.22 17.77
C ARG A 234 16.63 -14.84 17.92
N SER A 235 17.58 -14.11 18.50
CA SER A 235 18.94 -14.60 18.73
C SER A 235 18.98 -15.76 19.74
N ILE A 236 18.20 -15.69 20.82
CA ILE A 236 18.09 -16.75 21.83
C ILE A 236 17.49 -18.00 21.22
N LEU A 237 16.32 -17.88 20.58
CA LEU A 237 15.62 -18.99 19.93
C LEU A 237 16.48 -19.61 18.82
N PHE A 238 17.19 -18.81 18.04
CA PHE A 238 18.10 -19.32 17.01
C PHE A 238 19.23 -20.17 17.61
N ARG A 239 19.84 -19.73 18.73
CA ARG A 239 20.82 -20.56 19.46
C ARG A 239 20.18 -21.82 20.04
N CYS A 240 18.91 -21.76 20.47
CA CYS A 240 18.17 -22.94 20.94
C CYS A 240 18.03 -24.00 19.84
N LEU A 241 17.76 -23.60 18.60
CA LEU A 241 17.72 -24.49 17.43
C LEU A 241 19.07 -25.17 17.12
N HIS A 242 20.19 -24.66 17.66
CA HIS A 242 21.55 -25.12 17.36
C HIS A 242 22.26 -25.76 18.56
N ARG A 243 21.55 -26.02 19.67
CA ARG A 243 22.16 -26.54 20.92
C ARG A 243 23.02 -27.80 20.73
N ASP A 244 22.62 -28.71 19.84
CA ASP A 244 23.38 -29.94 19.55
C ASP A 244 24.69 -29.71 18.79
N ALA A 245 24.77 -28.63 18.00
CA ALA A 245 26.00 -28.24 17.33
C ALA A 245 27.03 -27.66 18.32
N PHE A 246 26.55 -26.94 19.34
CA PHE A 246 27.39 -26.36 20.41
C PHE A 246 27.97 -27.42 21.35
N ILE A 247 27.23 -28.50 21.64
CA ILE A 247 27.73 -29.63 22.45
C ILE A 247 28.85 -30.40 21.71
N ASN A 248 28.79 -30.46 20.38
CA ASN A 248 29.77 -31.18 19.56
C ASN A 248 31.03 -30.39 19.18
N ASP A 249 31.00 -29.05 19.24
CA ASP A 249 32.21 -28.25 18.97
C ASP A 249 33.24 -28.35 20.11
N ASP A 250 32.76 -28.56 21.34
CA ASP A 250 33.60 -28.76 22.54
C ASP A 250 34.34 -30.11 22.51
N SER A 251 33.79 -31.11 21.80
CA SER A 251 34.46 -32.39 21.54
C SER A 251 35.39 -32.34 20.32
N ARG A 252 35.15 -31.46 19.34
CA ARG A 252 36.09 -31.20 18.23
C ARG A 252 37.34 -30.41 18.63
N ARG A 253 37.22 -29.45 19.55
CA ARG A 253 38.39 -28.70 20.08
C ARG A 253 39.41 -29.58 20.81
N ARG A 254 38.99 -30.73 21.37
CA ARG A 254 39.91 -31.72 21.97
C ARG A 254 40.71 -32.54 20.95
N LEU A 255 40.41 -32.44 19.66
CA LEU A 255 41.08 -33.20 18.59
C LEU A 255 42.01 -32.35 17.70
N THR A 256 41.99 -31.02 17.80
CA THR A 256 42.77 -30.12 16.91
C THR A 256 43.92 -29.39 17.58
N ASP A 257 44.41 -29.86 18.73
CA ASP A 257 45.47 -29.17 19.49
C ASP A 257 46.90 -29.32 18.91
N HIS A 258 47.03 -29.71 17.64
CA HIS A 258 48.31 -29.75 16.92
C HIS A 258 48.18 -29.24 15.49
N ARG A 259 48.07 -27.91 15.30
CA ARG A 259 48.88 -27.13 14.35
C ARG A 259 48.48 -25.64 14.34
N SER A 260 49.49 -24.83 14.57
CA SER A 260 49.53 -23.38 14.66
C SER A 260 49.25 -22.64 13.34
N THR A 261 48.41 -21.60 13.41
CA THR A 261 48.65 -20.29 12.78
C THR A 261 47.97 -19.19 13.60
N GLY A 262 48.76 -18.25 14.11
CA GLY A 262 48.32 -17.23 15.06
C GLY A 262 47.59 -16.07 14.38
N PHE A 263 46.30 -15.93 14.67
CA PHE A 263 45.54 -14.67 14.60
C PHE A 263 44.22 -14.78 15.40
N LEU A 264 44.22 -15.48 16.53
CA LEU A 264 43.04 -15.67 17.39
C LEU A 264 43.47 -15.86 18.84
N HIS A 265 43.84 -14.81 19.55
CA HIS A 265 44.13 -14.88 21.00
C HIS A 265 43.41 -13.74 21.74
N GLY A 266 42.07 -13.79 21.73
CA GLY A 266 41.24 -12.88 22.51
C GLY A 266 39.82 -13.34 22.87
N ASN A 267 39.36 -14.52 22.43
CA ASN A 267 37.93 -14.89 22.48
C ASN A 267 37.62 -16.24 23.16
N SER A 268 38.44 -16.75 24.09
CA SER A 268 38.11 -18.02 24.78
C SER A 268 36.98 -17.87 25.81
N ALA A 269 36.90 -16.74 26.51
CA ALA A 269 35.87 -16.51 27.54
C ALA A 269 34.46 -16.21 26.99
N PHE A 270 34.33 -15.93 25.68
CA PHE A 270 33.03 -15.62 25.05
C PHE A 270 32.33 -16.87 24.50
N HIS A 271 33.07 -17.97 24.26
CA HIS A 271 32.50 -19.22 23.77
C HIS A 271 31.84 -20.07 24.86
N GLU A 272 32.25 -19.93 26.13
CA GLU A 272 31.59 -20.61 27.27
C GLU A 272 30.18 -20.05 27.57
N SER A 273 29.80 -18.88 27.04
CA SER A 273 28.48 -18.25 27.27
C SER A 273 27.44 -18.50 26.16
N LEU A 274 27.69 -19.41 25.22
CA LEU A 274 26.80 -19.68 24.08
C LEU A 274 25.78 -20.81 24.32
N ALA A 275 25.92 -21.58 25.41
CA ALA A 275 24.94 -22.58 25.82
C ALA A 275 23.86 -21.92 26.68
N PHE A 276 22.78 -21.43 26.05
CA PHE A 276 21.62 -20.93 26.79
C PHE A 276 20.87 -22.11 27.44
N SER A 277 20.77 -22.12 28.78
CA SER A 277 20.10 -23.17 29.56
C SER A 277 19.01 -22.61 30.49
N GLY A 278 17.79 -22.52 29.98
CA GLY A 278 16.56 -22.39 30.79
C GLY A 278 16.19 -20.99 31.29
N GLU A 279 15.20 -20.95 32.18
CA GLU A 279 14.49 -19.74 32.65
C GLU A 279 15.39 -18.76 33.43
N GLN A 280 16.32 -19.27 34.24
CA GLN A 280 17.30 -18.43 34.97
C GLN A 280 18.27 -17.72 34.02
N ALA A 281 18.75 -18.40 32.97
CA ALA A 281 19.64 -17.82 31.96
C ALA A 281 18.95 -16.69 31.18
N PHE A 282 17.65 -16.83 30.88
CA PHE A 282 16.86 -15.74 30.27
C PHE A 282 16.79 -14.51 31.17
N GLY A 283 16.45 -14.68 32.44
CA GLY A 283 16.35 -13.57 33.38
C GLY A 283 17.67 -12.81 33.52
N GLU A 284 18.80 -13.52 33.55
CA GLU A 284 20.14 -12.92 33.57
C GLU A 284 20.49 -12.20 32.26
N GLU A 285 20.27 -12.82 31.11
CA GLU A 285 20.53 -12.22 29.80
C GLU A 285 19.63 -10.99 29.57
N TYR A 286 18.34 -11.07 29.91
CA TYR A 286 17.39 -9.96 29.87
C TYR A 286 17.83 -8.80 30.80
N ARG A 287 18.18 -9.09 32.07
CA ARG A 287 18.67 -8.06 33.00
C ARG A 287 19.98 -7.42 32.54
N SER A 288 20.89 -8.22 31.98
CA SER A 288 22.14 -7.74 31.39
C SER A 288 21.88 -6.84 30.18
N PHE A 289 20.93 -7.23 29.34
CA PHE A 289 20.49 -6.49 28.17
C PHE A 289 19.84 -5.14 28.53
N TRP A 290 19.03 -5.06 29.58
CA TRP A 290 18.41 -3.80 30.00
C TRP A 290 19.27 -2.96 30.97
N GLY A 291 20.50 -3.40 31.28
CA GLY A 291 21.47 -2.66 32.09
C GLY A 291 22.26 -1.60 31.30
N GLU A 292 23.17 -0.88 31.96
CA GLU A 292 23.92 0.28 31.41
C GLU A 292 24.76 0.03 30.12
N ARG A 293 24.90 -1.22 29.65
CA ARG A 293 25.68 -1.60 28.45
C ARG A 293 24.89 -2.43 27.41
N GLY A 294 23.57 -2.48 27.53
CA GLY A 294 22.66 -3.36 26.78
C GLY A 294 22.87 -3.48 25.27
N ASN A 295 22.80 -2.36 24.55
CA ASN A 295 22.81 -2.34 23.09
C ASN A 295 24.09 -2.94 22.48
N ASN A 296 25.24 -2.75 23.15
CA ASN A 296 26.52 -3.28 22.68
C ASN A 296 26.60 -4.81 22.80
N ILE A 297 25.80 -5.43 23.68
CA ILE A 297 25.80 -6.88 23.88
C ILE A 297 25.02 -7.54 22.74
N LEU A 298 23.82 -7.04 22.44
CA LEU A 298 22.98 -7.60 21.37
C LEU A 298 23.64 -7.45 19.99
N GLU A 299 24.24 -6.28 19.70
CA GLU A 299 25.01 -6.07 18.47
C GLU A 299 26.14 -7.11 18.33
N ARG A 300 26.87 -7.40 19.40
CA ARG A 300 27.94 -8.41 19.39
C ARG A 300 27.43 -9.82 19.19
N ILE A 301 26.31 -10.18 19.83
CA ILE A 301 25.68 -11.50 19.68
C ILE A 301 25.23 -11.68 18.24
N VAL A 302 24.40 -10.77 17.73
CA VAL A 302 23.88 -10.82 16.35
C VAL A 302 25.02 -10.75 15.34
N GLY A 303 26.02 -9.89 15.55
CA GLY A 303 27.22 -9.81 14.73
C GLY A 303 27.97 -11.14 14.63
N SER A 304 28.09 -11.88 15.74
CA SER A 304 28.70 -13.21 15.76
C SER A 304 27.85 -14.24 14.99
N LEU A 305 26.54 -14.27 15.23
CA LEU A 305 25.61 -15.16 14.49
C LEU A 305 25.69 -14.93 12.97
N ARG A 306 25.79 -13.67 12.53
CA ARG A 306 25.95 -13.31 11.11
C ARG A 306 27.27 -13.78 10.51
N ILE A 307 28.31 -13.91 11.31
CA ILE A 307 29.61 -14.44 10.89
C ILE A 307 29.56 -15.96 10.83
N ASP A 308 29.02 -16.60 11.87
CA ASP A 308 29.12 -18.04 12.09
C ASP A 308 28.11 -18.83 11.26
N TYR A 309 26.89 -18.32 11.08
CA TYR A 309 25.77 -19.05 10.47
C TYR A 309 25.27 -18.45 9.16
N GLY A 310 25.26 -17.11 9.06
CA GLY A 310 24.67 -16.43 7.92
C GLY A 310 25.44 -16.60 6.62
N VAL A 311 24.74 -17.03 5.56
CA VAL A 311 25.32 -17.16 4.22
C VAL A 311 25.86 -15.82 3.70
N LYS A 312 26.97 -15.85 2.97
CA LYS A 312 27.51 -14.69 2.27
C LYS A 312 27.01 -14.65 0.83
N LEU A 313 26.28 -13.61 0.49
CA LEU A 313 25.67 -13.41 -0.83
C LEU A 313 26.32 -12.24 -1.57
N ASN A 314 26.24 -12.31 -2.89
CA ASN A 314 26.49 -11.16 -3.76
C ASN A 314 25.25 -10.25 -3.76
N VAL A 315 25.49 -8.98 -3.48
CA VAL A 315 24.49 -7.91 -3.50
C VAL A 315 25.09 -6.70 -4.21
N MET A 316 24.27 -5.83 -4.80
CA MET A 316 24.79 -4.70 -5.57
C MET A 316 25.77 -3.87 -4.73
N GLY A 317 27.00 -3.70 -5.21
CA GLY A 317 28.07 -2.97 -4.51
C GLY A 317 28.88 -3.80 -3.49
N HIS A 318 28.52 -5.05 -3.19
CA HIS A 318 29.24 -5.90 -2.23
C HIS A 318 29.33 -7.37 -2.72
N SER A 319 30.56 -7.89 -2.83
CA SER A 319 30.85 -9.27 -3.28
C SER A 319 30.70 -10.35 -2.20
N SER A 320 30.39 -9.96 -0.96
CA SER A 320 30.20 -10.87 0.16
C SER A 320 29.47 -10.14 1.28
N TYR A 321 28.19 -10.43 1.45
CA TYR A 321 27.36 -9.79 2.46
C TYR A 321 26.39 -10.79 3.10
N CYS A 322 26.25 -10.73 4.43
CA CYS A 322 25.25 -11.50 5.16
C CYS A 322 24.02 -10.62 5.40
N LEU A 323 22.95 -10.92 4.67
CA LEU A 323 21.63 -10.27 4.81
C LEU A 323 20.87 -10.81 6.03
N ASP A 324 20.92 -12.11 6.29
CA ASP A 324 20.24 -12.72 7.42
C ASP A 324 21.06 -13.87 8.01
N TYR A 325 21.33 -13.85 9.32
CA TYR A 325 21.96 -14.98 10.01
C TYR A 325 21.11 -16.24 10.03
N ALA A 326 19.78 -16.11 9.88
CA ALA A 326 18.88 -17.25 9.78
C ALA A 326 18.85 -17.89 8.38
N LEU A 327 19.44 -17.23 7.37
CA LEU A 327 19.64 -17.81 6.05
C LEU A 327 20.93 -18.65 6.05
N GLU A 328 20.79 -19.89 6.47
CA GLU A 328 21.90 -20.84 6.58
C GLU A 328 22.31 -21.43 5.22
N PRO A 329 23.57 -21.90 5.05
CA PRO A 329 24.06 -22.46 3.80
C PRO A 329 23.21 -23.63 3.25
N GLU A 330 22.63 -24.46 4.12
CA GLU A 330 21.79 -25.58 3.70
C GLU A 330 20.56 -25.13 2.90
N PHE A 331 19.98 -23.97 3.23
CA PHE A 331 18.82 -23.41 2.55
C PHE A 331 19.21 -22.53 1.36
N ALA A 332 20.37 -21.86 1.45
CA ALA A 332 20.84 -20.94 0.43
C ALA A 332 21.41 -21.63 -0.83
N GLN A 333 22.09 -22.77 -0.69
CA GLN A 333 22.81 -23.41 -1.81
C GLN A 333 21.91 -23.76 -3.01
N GLN A 334 20.62 -24.02 -2.78
CA GLN A 334 19.66 -24.34 -3.86
C GLN A 334 18.85 -23.12 -4.32
N HIS A 335 18.90 -22.00 -3.58
CA HIS A 335 17.95 -20.90 -3.71
C HIS A 335 18.59 -19.51 -3.63
N ALA A 336 19.91 -19.40 -3.76
CA ALA A 336 20.65 -18.14 -3.67
C ALA A 336 20.21 -17.09 -4.71
N ASP A 337 19.68 -17.53 -5.86
CA ASP A 337 19.17 -16.67 -6.93
C ASP A 337 17.64 -16.54 -6.93
N SER A 338 16.96 -17.10 -5.92
CA SER A 338 15.50 -16.99 -5.79
C SER A 338 15.07 -15.53 -5.70
N GLY A 339 13.96 -15.19 -6.38
CA GLY A 339 13.33 -13.87 -6.29
C GLY A 339 12.87 -13.52 -4.87
N VAL A 340 12.65 -14.52 -4.02
CA VAL A 340 12.23 -14.39 -2.62
C VAL A 340 13.33 -14.76 -1.61
N ARG A 341 14.60 -14.77 -2.01
CA ARG A 341 15.72 -15.23 -1.15
C ARG A 341 15.81 -14.52 0.21
N LEU A 342 15.43 -13.24 0.26
CA LEU A 342 15.41 -12.45 1.49
C LEU A 342 14.42 -13.02 2.54
N LEU A 343 13.37 -13.72 2.09
CA LEU A 343 12.32 -14.25 2.96
C LEU A 343 12.68 -15.62 3.56
N ILE A 344 13.63 -16.34 2.95
CA ILE A 344 13.94 -17.74 3.27
C ILE A 344 14.40 -17.89 4.72
N GLY A 345 15.27 -17.00 5.21
CA GLY A 345 15.85 -17.11 6.56
C GLY A 345 14.78 -17.06 7.65
N GLU A 346 13.90 -16.06 7.59
CA GLU A 346 12.80 -15.91 8.53
C GLU A 346 11.77 -17.05 8.42
N ARG A 347 11.43 -17.49 7.20
CA ARG A 347 10.52 -18.61 6.98
C ARG A 347 11.06 -19.92 7.55
N ALA A 348 12.35 -20.21 7.32
CA ALA A 348 13.02 -21.37 7.87
C ALA A 348 13.08 -21.30 9.41
N PHE A 349 13.36 -20.11 9.96
CA PHE A 349 13.37 -19.88 11.40
C PHE A 349 12.01 -20.16 12.04
N LEU A 350 10.94 -19.55 11.54
CA LEU A 350 9.57 -19.76 12.04
C LEU A 350 9.15 -21.23 11.95
N TYR A 351 9.39 -21.87 10.79
CA TYR A 351 9.07 -23.28 10.58
C TYR A 351 9.80 -24.19 11.58
N ARG A 352 11.11 -24.00 11.77
CA ARG A 352 11.89 -24.84 12.70
C ARG A 352 11.47 -24.64 14.15
N CYS A 353 11.23 -23.39 14.58
CA CYS A 353 10.71 -23.12 15.93
C CYS A 353 9.36 -23.81 16.16
N MET A 354 8.44 -23.77 15.18
CA MET A 354 7.17 -24.49 15.25
C MET A 354 7.36 -26.01 15.28
N GLN A 355 8.32 -26.54 14.50
CA GLN A 355 8.66 -27.96 14.50
C GLN A 355 9.18 -28.40 15.87
N GLU A 356 10.10 -27.65 16.48
CA GLU A 356 10.61 -27.92 17.83
C GLU A 356 9.52 -27.83 18.91
N CYS A 357 8.48 -27.00 18.70
CA CYS A 357 7.34 -26.99 19.62
C CYS A 357 6.57 -28.32 19.63
N LEU A 358 6.47 -29.00 18.48
CA LEU A 358 5.75 -30.27 18.33
C LEU A 358 6.61 -31.51 18.66
N SER A 359 7.94 -31.38 18.67
CA SER A 359 8.86 -32.47 18.98
C SER A 359 8.84 -32.84 20.46
N GLU A 360 8.82 -34.14 20.79
CA GLU A 360 8.83 -34.63 22.18
C GLU A 360 10.08 -34.20 22.97
N ASN A 361 11.23 -34.12 22.29
CA ASN A 361 12.52 -33.68 22.86
C ASN A 361 12.94 -32.29 22.35
N GLY A 362 11.99 -31.50 21.82
CA GLY A 362 12.27 -30.18 21.26
C GLY A 362 12.23 -29.09 22.32
N PHE A 363 11.51 -28.00 22.03
CA PHE A 363 11.44 -26.84 22.92
C PHE A 363 10.80 -27.17 24.27
N THR A 364 11.40 -26.64 25.34
CA THR A 364 10.80 -26.65 26.68
C THR A 364 9.55 -25.77 26.73
N ALA A 365 8.67 -25.95 27.73
CA ALA A 365 7.50 -25.10 27.93
C ALA A 365 7.86 -23.60 27.97
N PHE A 366 9.01 -23.28 28.58
CA PHE A 366 9.55 -21.92 28.62
C PHE A 366 9.94 -21.40 27.24
N GLU A 367 10.68 -22.19 26.44
CA GLU A 367 11.05 -21.81 25.07
C GLU A 367 9.84 -21.65 24.14
N LYS A 368 8.79 -22.47 24.34
CA LYS A 368 7.51 -22.31 23.62
C LYS A 368 6.87 -20.96 23.93
N LYS A 369 6.88 -20.51 25.19
CA LYS A 369 6.41 -19.17 25.58
C LYS A 369 7.27 -18.04 25.00
N LEU A 370 8.61 -18.21 24.97
CA LEU A 370 9.51 -17.25 24.31
C LEU A 370 9.20 -17.13 22.82
N PHE A 371 8.95 -18.27 22.14
CA PHE A 371 8.59 -18.27 20.73
C PHE A 371 7.22 -17.64 20.49
N TYR A 372 6.23 -17.89 21.35
CA TYR A 372 4.95 -17.21 21.29
C TYR A 372 5.10 -15.69 21.46
N LEU A 373 5.88 -15.23 22.45
CA LEU A 373 6.18 -13.80 22.63
C LEU A 373 6.85 -13.20 21.38
N TYR A 374 7.77 -13.92 20.75
CA TYR A 374 8.38 -13.51 19.49
C TYR A 374 7.34 -13.31 18.36
N ILE A 375 6.40 -14.24 18.19
CA ILE A 375 5.32 -14.13 17.20
C ILE A 375 4.45 -12.90 17.48
N VAL A 376 4.07 -12.67 18.74
CA VAL A 376 3.24 -11.52 19.14
C VAL A 376 3.98 -10.21 18.85
N LEU A 377 5.27 -10.10 19.19
CA LEU A 377 6.09 -8.92 18.89
C LEU A 377 6.20 -8.66 17.39
N GLN A 378 6.41 -9.71 16.59
CA GLN A 378 6.44 -9.62 15.13
C GLN A 378 5.10 -9.13 14.57
N CYS A 379 3.98 -9.69 15.02
CA CYS A 379 2.63 -9.29 14.60
C CYS A 379 2.31 -7.84 15.00
N LYS A 380 2.71 -7.41 16.20
CA LYS A 380 2.58 -6.02 16.67
C LYS A 380 3.35 -5.07 15.75
N PHE A 381 4.63 -5.31 15.50
CA PHE A 381 5.41 -4.45 14.61
C PHE A 381 4.91 -4.52 13.15
N ARG A 382 4.46 -5.68 12.68
CA ARG A 382 3.85 -5.80 11.35
C ARG A 382 2.62 -4.89 11.20
N SER A 383 1.80 -4.80 12.24
CA SER A 383 0.59 -3.97 12.27
C SER A 383 0.87 -2.46 12.25
N GLU A 384 2.14 -2.08 12.40
CA GLU A 384 2.63 -0.71 12.32
C GLU A 384 3.17 -0.37 10.92
N MET A 385 3.32 -1.38 10.05
CA MET A 385 3.81 -1.27 8.67
C MET A 385 2.73 -1.61 7.62
N ILE A 386 1.80 -2.51 7.97
CA ILE A 386 0.71 -3.00 7.12
C ILE A 386 -0.62 -2.45 7.62
N GLN A 387 -1.44 -1.93 6.71
CA GLN A 387 -2.76 -1.38 7.08
C GLN A 387 -3.73 -2.51 7.41
N ASN A 388 -3.98 -2.71 8.71
CA ASN A 388 -4.88 -3.74 9.21
C ASN A 388 -5.87 -3.23 10.30
N ASN A 389 -6.00 -1.90 10.42
CA ASN A 389 -6.95 -1.27 11.32
C ASN A 389 -8.29 -1.01 10.61
N MET A 390 -9.32 -0.61 11.38
CA MET A 390 -10.66 -0.35 10.83
C MET A 390 -10.89 1.12 10.42
N GLN A 391 -9.86 1.97 10.47
CA GLN A 391 -9.97 3.36 10.05
C GLN A 391 -9.98 3.43 8.51
N VAL A 392 -10.89 4.25 7.97
CA VAL A 392 -11.05 4.46 6.53
C VAL A 392 -10.46 5.80 6.09
N GLY A 393 -10.31 6.00 4.78
CA GLY A 393 -9.84 7.24 4.17
C GLY A 393 -8.33 7.28 3.95
N PHE A 394 -7.91 8.11 2.99
CA PHE A 394 -6.52 8.17 2.52
C PHE A 394 -5.53 8.57 3.62
N LYS A 395 -5.96 9.41 4.57
CA LYS A 395 -5.09 9.84 5.68
C LYS A 395 -4.60 8.66 6.54
N ASN A 396 -5.46 7.66 6.78
CA ASN A 396 -5.05 6.45 7.50
C ASN A 396 -3.96 5.70 6.72
N PHE A 397 -4.18 5.48 5.43
CA PHE A 397 -3.18 4.89 4.53
C PHE A 397 -1.86 5.68 4.53
N GLN A 398 -1.91 7.01 4.48
CA GLN A 398 -0.73 7.88 4.47
C GLN A 398 0.16 7.67 5.70
N HIS A 399 -0.42 7.38 6.88
CA HIS A 399 0.36 7.08 8.09
C HIS A 399 1.21 5.81 7.94
N TYR A 400 0.72 4.79 7.23
CA TYR A 400 1.48 3.58 6.91
C TYR A 400 2.50 3.82 5.80
N GLN A 401 2.08 4.53 4.73
CA GLN A 401 2.94 4.87 3.59
C GLN A 401 4.21 5.62 4.02
N ASN A 402 4.08 6.55 4.97
CA ASN A 402 5.18 7.37 5.47
C ASN A 402 6.24 6.60 6.27
N ARG A 403 6.00 5.32 6.59
CA ARG A 403 6.95 4.45 7.32
C ARG A 403 7.84 3.61 6.40
N LYS A 404 7.67 3.75 5.08
CA LYS A 404 8.46 3.04 4.08
C LYS A 404 9.77 3.77 3.77
N GLY A 405 10.83 3.02 3.48
CA GLY A 405 11.78 3.36 2.42
C GLY A 405 13.01 4.21 2.75
N ASP A 406 13.02 5.05 3.78
CA ASP A 406 14.11 6.03 3.92
C ASP A 406 15.47 5.44 4.35
N THR A 407 15.46 4.32 5.05
CA THR A 407 16.62 3.86 5.82
C THR A 407 17.42 2.75 5.15
N TRP A 408 16.79 1.98 4.25
CA TRP A 408 17.43 0.89 3.52
C TRP A 408 17.84 1.29 2.09
N TYR A 409 17.43 2.47 1.60
CA TYR A 409 17.71 2.96 0.25
C TYR A 409 19.20 3.00 -0.11
N TYR A 410 20.06 3.28 0.87
CA TYR A 410 21.52 3.36 0.71
C TYR A 410 22.25 2.18 1.37
N THR A 411 21.59 1.03 1.46
CA THR A 411 22.14 -0.18 2.06
C THR A 411 22.07 -1.34 1.06
N PRO A 412 22.76 -2.46 1.33
CA PRO A 412 22.67 -3.66 0.50
C PRO A 412 21.25 -4.20 0.31
N TYR A 413 20.31 -3.84 1.21
CA TYR A 413 18.90 -4.20 1.11
C TYR A 413 18.16 -3.50 -0.04
N PHE A 414 18.67 -2.37 -0.57
CA PHE A 414 18.08 -1.73 -1.75
C PHE A 414 18.02 -2.68 -2.96
N SER A 415 19.09 -3.44 -3.20
CA SER A 415 19.13 -4.44 -4.28
C SER A 415 18.04 -5.51 -4.10
N GLU A 416 17.79 -5.92 -2.87
CA GLU A 416 16.73 -6.90 -2.55
C GLU A 416 15.34 -6.28 -2.64
N ALA A 417 15.19 -5.00 -2.30
CA ALA A 417 13.95 -4.26 -2.48
C ALA A 417 13.55 -4.21 -3.95
N VAL A 418 14.52 -3.93 -4.84
CA VAL A 418 14.33 -3.99 -6.30
C VAL A 418 14.06 -5.41 -6.78
N ARG A 419 14.75 -6.42 -6.21
CA ARG A 419 14.51 -7.84 -6.53
C ARG A 419 13.05 -8.21 -6.28
N LEU A 420 12.51 -7.84 -5.12
CA LEU A 420 11.12 -8.13 -4.76
C LEU A 420 10.12 -7.30 -5.57
N ALA A 421 10.40 -6.01 -5.79
CA ALA A 421 9.49 -5.09 -6.47
C ALA A 421 9.43 -5.23 -8.00
N LEU A 422 10.50 -5.72 -8.63
CA LEU A 422 10.60 -5.82 -10.09
C LEU A 422 10.93 -7.24 -10.55
N ASN A 423 12.07 -7.79 -10.15
CA ASN A 423 12.58 -9.05 -10.72
C ASN A 423 11.66 -10.24 -10.40
N ASN A 424 11.27 -10.38 -9.14
CA ASN A 424 10.40 -11.46 -8.69
C ASN A 424 9.04 -11.37 -9.38
N ARG A 425 8.46 -10.17 -9.47
CA ARG A 425 7.16 -9.94 -10.13
C ARG A 425 7.19 -10.33 -11.61
N LEU A 426 8.19 -9.88 -12.35
CA LEU A 426 8.32 -10.17 -13.78
C LEU A 426 8.70 -11.62 -14.11
N SER A 427 9.29 -12.36 -13.15
CA SER A 427 9.76 -13.74 -13.39
C SER A 427 8.90 -14.83 -12.75
N ALA A 428 8.20 -14.53 -11.66
CA ALA A 428 7.41 -15.48 -10.90
C ALA A 428 5.89 -15.25 -11.04
N GLU A 429 5.45 -14.04 -11.41
CA GLU A 429 4.04 -13.77 -11.75
C GLU A 429 3.84 -13.76 -13.26
N GLN A 430 2.58 -13.74 -13.72
CA GLN A 430 2.22 -13.77 -15.13
C GLN A 430 2.25 -12.36 -15.77
N ILE A 431 3.09 -11.46 -15.25
CA ILE A 431 3.13 -10.05 -15.63
C ILE A 431 3.93 -9.87 -16.93
N ILE A 432 3.29 -9.30 -17.96
CA ILE A 432 3.92 -8.98 -19.25
C ILE A 432 4.29 -7.50 -19.39
N SER A 433 3.77 -6.65 -18.50
CA SER A 433 4.01 -5.21 -18.47
C SER A 433 3.92 -4.70 -17.04
N LEU A 434 4.95 -3.99 -16.56
CA LEU A 434 5.02 -3.47 -15.20
C LEU A 434 5.39 -1.98 -15.19
N GLU A 435 4.47 -1.17 -14.68
CA GLU A 435 4.68 0.25 -14.41
C GLU A 435 5.33 0.47 -13.03
N GLY A 436 6.35 1.31 -12.98
CA GLY A 436 6.96 1.78 -11.73
C GLY A 436 6.80 3.29 -11.57
N ARG A 437 6.04 3.74 -10.56
CA ARG A 437 5.83 5.17 -10.30
C ARG A 437 6.89 5.75 -9.38
N MET A 438 7.42 6.93 -9.73
CA MET A 438 8.49 7.64 -9.00
C MET A 438 8.21 9.15 -8.87
N VAL A 439 8.70 9.78 -7.80
CA VAL A 439 8.61 11.24 -7.62
C VAL A 439 9.63 11.95 -8.52
N PRO A 440 9.26 13.01 -9.26
CA PRO A 440 10.23 13.81 -9.99
C PRO A 440 11.05 14.69 -9.05
N ASP A 441 12.36 14.74 -9.28
CA ASP A 441 13.25 15.75 -8.71
C ASP A 441 13.16 17.05 -9.53
N ARG A 442 13.64 18.15 -8.93
CA ARG A 442 13.76 19.47 -9.60
C ARG A 442 15.01 19.55 -10.49
N SER A 443 15.84 18.51 -10.49
CA SER A 443 17.04 18.37 -11.31
C SER A 443 16.85 17.32 -12.41
N PRO A 444 17.03 17.68 -13.70
CA PRO A 444 17.03 16.71 -14.80
C PRO A 444 18.04 15.59 -14.59
N ARG A 445 19.22 15.93 -14.03
CA ARG A 445 20.29 14.97 -13.77
C ARG A 445 19.92 13.96 -12.71
N GLU A 446 19.21 14.38 -11.66
CA GLU A 446 18.80 13.48 -10.58
C GLU A 446 17.69 12.53 -11.05
N ASN A 447 16.74 13.02 -11.86
CA ASN A 447 15.74 12.19 -12.53
C ASN A 447 16.36 11.09 -13.40
N ILE A 448 17.40 11.41 -14.16
CA ILE A 448 18.13 10.41 -14.95
C ILE A 448 18.91 9.44 -14.04
N ARG A 449 19.57 9.96 -13.00
CA ARG A 449 20.39 9.17 -12.07
C ARG A 449 19.55 8.13 -11.33
N ILE A 450 18.39 8.51 -10.80
CA ILE A 450 17.54 7.62 -10.02
C ILE A 450 17.00 6.48 -10.89
N LEU A 451 16.62 6.79 -12.12
CA LEU A 451 16.16 5.80 -13.09
C LEU A 451 17.29 4.81 -13.42
N LYS A 452 18.49 5.31 -13.70
CA LYS A 452 19.68 4.47 -13.92
C LYS A 452 19.97 3.55 -12.73
N LEU A 453 19.81 4.02 -11.49
CA LEU A 453 20.03 3.22 -10.29
C LEU A 453 19.10 1.99 -10.25
N TYR A 454 17.81 2.19 -10.51
CA TYR A 454 16.83 1.09 -10.55
C TYR A 454 17.08 0.12 -11.71
N ASP A 455 17.34 0.61 -12.93
CA ASP A 455 17.67 -0.24 -14.08
C ASP A 455 18.95 -1.06 -13.83
N THR A 456 19.96 -0.46 -13.19
CA THR A 456 21.20 -1.14 -12.82
C THR A 456 20.95 -2.25 -11.79
N ALA A 457 20.16 -1.96 -10.75
CA ALA A 457 19.79 -2.95 -9.74
C ALA A 457 18.93 -4.09 -10.32
N LYS A 458 17.99 -3.77 -11.21
CA LYS A 458 17.21 -4.76 -11.97
C LYS A 458 18.14 -5.66 -12.77
N ARG A 459 19.01 -5.09 -13.62
CA ARG A 459 19.98 -5.85 -14.44
C ARG A 459 20.90 -6.72 -13.58
N PHE A 460 21.41 -6.18 -12.46
CA PHE A 460 22.21 -6.95 -11.50
C PHE A 460 21.45 -8.19 -11.00
N ASN A 461 20.17 -8.04 -10.65
CA ASN A 461 19.37 -9.13 -10.12
C ASN A 461 18.91 -10.16 -11.17
N ASP A 462 18.89 -9.80 -12.46
CA ASP A 462 18.61 -10.74 -13.57
C ASP A 462 19.79 -11.66 -13.90
N CYS A 463 21.01 -11.23 -13.61
CA CYS A 463 22.23 -12.01 -13.87
C CYS A 463 22.30 -13.23 -12.91
N ARG A 464 22.06 -14.43 -13.44
CA ARG A 464 21.98 -15.69 -12.67
C ARG A 464 23.31 -16.44 -12.45
N GLU A 465 24.46 -15.77 -12.54
CA GLU A 465 25.76 -16.48 -12.43
C GLU A 465 26.75 -15.80 -11.49
N SER A 466 27.59 -16.64 -10.84
CA SER A 466 28.73 -16.32 -9.99
C SER A 466 29.86 -15.52 -10.67
N LEU A 467 29.60 -14.88 -11.82
CA LEU A 467 30.55 -14.10 -12.62
C LEU A 467 30.63 -12.62 -12.21
N ALA A 468 29.80 -12.17 -11.26
CA ALA A 468 29.73 -10.76 -10.85
C ALA A 468 30.86 -10.34 -9.89
N MET A 469 32.12 -10.56 -10.25
CA MET A 469 33.25 -9.89 -9.59
C MET A 469 33.52 -8.49 -10.18
N ASN A 470 32.96 -8.15 -11.35
CA ASN A 470 33.25 -6.90 -12.03
C ASN A 470 32.01 -5.99 -12.15
N ARG A 471 32.10 -4.81 -11.53
CA ARG A 471 31.04 -3.77 -11.49
C ARG A 471 30.58 -3.33 -12.90
N SER A 472 31.48 -3.39 -13.87
CA SER A 472 31.22 -3.01 -15.26
C SER A 472 30.26 -3.92 -16.03
N LEU A 473 29.91 -5.11 -15.52
CA LEU A 473 29.05 -6.06 -16.24
C LEU A 473 27.56 -5.68 -16.24
N TYR A 474 27.13 -4.92 -15.23
CA TYR A 474 25.73 -4.50 -15.05
C TYR A 474 25.53 -2.98 -15.18
N GLU A 475 26.61 -2.19 -15.12
CA GLU A 475 26.59 -0.81 -15.59
C GLU A 475 26.41 -0.81 -17.12
N PHE A 476 25.58 0.09 -17.63
CA PHE A 476 25.31 0.23 -19.06
C PHE A 476 25.54 1.67 -19.50
N ASP A 477 26.00 1.83 -20.73
CA ASP A 477 26.14 3.15 -21.31
C ASP A 477 24.76 3.62 -21.82
N SER A 478 24.18 4.60 -21.12
CA SER A 478 22.87 5.13 -21.47
C SER A 478 22.81 5.74 -22.87
N ASP A 479 23.93 6.22 -23.38
CA ASP A 479 23.94 6.96 -24.64
C ASP A 479 23.92 5.99 -25.84
N THR A 480 24.43 4.77 -25.65
CA THR A 480 24.54 3.76 -26.71
C THR A 480 23.58 2.58 -26.55
N GLU A 481 23.28 2.16 -25.31
CA GLU A 481 22.49 0.96 -25.03
C GLU A 481 20.98 1.22 -24.85
N TRP A 482 20.49 2.47 -24.90
CA TRP A 482 19.08 2.79 -24.61
C TRP A 482 18.05 1.97 -25.43
N ARG A 483 18.41 1.55 -26.64
CA ARG A 483 17.54 0.77 -27.54
C ARG A 483 17.04 -0.53 -26.90
N GLN A 484 17.84 -1.17 -26.05
CA GLN A 484 17.44 -2.41 -25.37
C GLN A 484 16.26 -2.21 -24.41
N PHE A 485 16.07 -0.98 -23.91
CA PHE A 485 15.02 -0.68 -22.95
C PHE A 485 13.70 -0.22 -23.58
N SER A 486 13.71 0.12 -24.87
CA SER A 486 12.54 0.67 -25.54
C SER A 486 11.35 -0.31 -25.51
N ASN A 487 11.63 -1.60 -25.61
CA ASN A 487 10.64 -2.68 -25.56
C ASN A 487 10.70 -3.49 -24.26
N ALA A 488 11.32 -2.96 -23.21
CA ALA A 488 11.36 -3.66 -21.93
C ALA A 488 9.92 -3.86 -21.38
N PRO A 489 9.65 -5.01 -20.73
CA PRO A 489 8.35 -5.32 -20.12
C PRO A 489 8.09 -4.48 -18.85
N TRP A 490 8.90 -3.46 -18.60
CA TRP A 490 8.78 -2.60 -17.45
C TRP A 490 9.24 -1.19 -17.79
N PHE A 491 8.60 -0.18 -17.22
CA PHE A 491 8.82 1.24 -17.55
C PHE A 491 8.41 2.12 -16.37
N TYR A 492 8.61 3.44 -16.50
CA TYR A 492 8.35 4.37 -15.42
C TYR A 492 7.32 5.44 -15.77
N VAL A 493 6.61 5.87 -14.74
CA VAL A 493 5.71 7.03 -14.73
C VAL A 493 6.15 7.96 -13.60
N PHE A 494 6.24 9.25 -13.87
CA PHE A 494 6.62 10.24 -12.85
C PHE A 494 5.36 10.80 -12.18
N HIS A 495 5.20 10.57 -10.88
CA HIS A 495 4.08 11.06 -10.08
C HIS A 495 4.39 12.39 -9.38
N PHE A 496 3.58 13.42 -9.57
CA PHE A 496 3.62 14.62 -8.76
C PHE A 496 2.91 14.37 -7.42
N ILE A 497 3.46 14.91 -6.32
CA ILE A 497 2.91 14.69 -4.98
C ILE A 497 1.94 15.81 -4.62
N LYS A 498 0.66 15.48 -4.43
CA LYS A 498 -0.35 16.37 -3.87
C LYS A 498 -0.02 16.74 -2.42
N ARG A 499 -0.26 18.00 -2.07
CA ARG A 499 -0.04 18.53 -0.72
C ARG A 499 -1.12 19.55 -0.40
N ARG A 500 -1.51 19.60 0.87
CA ARG A 500 -2.39 20.64 1.40
C ARG A 500 -1.77 22.02 1.20
N ASP A 501 -2.64 23.02 1.03
CA ASP A 501 -2.27 24.43 1.03
C ASP A 501 -1.59 24.80 2.35
N ASP A 502 -0.37 25.32 2.28
CA ASP A 502 0.45 25.72 3.43
C ASP A 502 0.54 27.24 3.60
N ARG A 503 -0.24 28.01 2.82
CA ARG A 503 -0.25 29.47 2.89
C ARG A 503 -0.63 29.96 4.31
N PRO A 504 0.08 30.95 4.85
CA PRO A 504 -0.25 31.52 6.14
C PRO A 504 -1.53 32.34 6.04
N LEU A 505 -2.56 31.98 6.81
CA LEU A 505 -3.82 32.74 6.90
C LEU A 505 -3.85 33.72 8.09
N ARG A 506 -2.80 33.71 8.93
CA ARG A 506 -2.64 34.57 10.12
C ARG A 506 -1.16 34.84 10.38
N GLY A 507 -0.84 35.88 11.17
CA GLY A 507 0.51 36.17 11.65
C GLY A 507 1.28 37.21 10.81
N PRO A 508 2.58 37.46 11.08
CA PRO A 508 3.34 38.55 10.43
C PRO A 508 3.65 38.30 8.95
N SER A 509 3.73 37.03 8.50
CA SER A 509 3.97 36.66 7.11
C SER A 509 2.72 36.72 6.22
N PHE A 510 1.56 37.00 6.82
CA PHE A 510 0.25 37.06 6.20
C PHE A 510 0.09 38.17 5.15
N TRP A 511 0.88 39.25 5.25
CA TRP A 511 0.81 40.40 4.35
C TRP A 511 1.42 40.14 2.97
N MET A 512 2.08 38.99 2.76
CA MET A 512 2.58 38.59 1.45
C MET A 512 1.44 38.02 0.61
N ILE A 513 1.19 38.62 -0.56
CA ILE A 513 0.19 38.13 -1.51
C ILE A 513 0.68 36.80 -2.10
N GLN A 514 0.09 35.69 -1.67
CA GLN A 514 0.34 34.33 -2.18
C GLN A 514 -0.96 33.72 -2.71
N CYS A 515 -0.90 33.00 -3.83
CA CYS A 515 -2.08 32.25 -4.29
C CYS A 515 -2.26 30.96 -3.49
N ARG A 516 -3.43 30.30 -3.64
CA ARG A 516 -3.66 28.95 -3.14
C ARG A 516 -2.59 28.01 -3.68
N HIS A 517 -1.95 27.27 -2.78
CA HIS A 517 -0.92 26.29 -3.10
C HIS A 517 0.32 26.88 -3.81
N GLU A 518 0.67 28.15 -3.57
CA GLU A 518 1.83 28.82 -4.20
C GLU A 518 3.10 27.94 -4.19
N ASN A 519 3.51 27.43 -3.02
CA ASN A 519 4.71 26.60 -2.87
C ASN A 519 4.65 25.29 -3.67
N LEU A 520 3.47 24.67 -3.73
CA LEU A 520 3.26 23.43 -4.48
C LEU A 520 3.25 23.72 -5.99
N ARG A 521 2.56 24.78 -6.44
CA ARG A 521 2.55 25.22 -7.85
C ARG A 521 3.97 25.48 -8.37
N GLN A 522 4.79 26.20 -7.59
CA GLN A 522 6.19 26.42 -7.94
C GLN A 522 6.98 25.11 -8.02
N THR A 523 6.80 24.21 -7.04
CA THR A 523 7.46 22.90 -7.04
C THR A 523 7.08 22.06 -8.27
N VAL A 524 5.80 22.01 -8.62
CA VAL A 524 5.28 21.25 -9.77
C VAL A 524 5.81 21.83 -11.08
N ILE A 525 5.87 23.15 -11.22
CA ILE A 525 6.46 23.83 -12.38
C ILE A 525 7.96 23.51 -12.50
N GLU A 526 8.73 23.60 -11.40
CA GLU A 526 10.15 23.25 -11.39
C GLU A 526 10.40 21.79 -11.79
N GLN A 527 9.60 20.86 -11.25
CA GLN A 527 9.65 19.44 -11.59
C GLN A 527 9.26 19.20 -13.06
N ALA A 528 8.24 19.88 -13.58
CA ALA A 528 7.81 19.75 -14.97
C ALA A 528 8.92 20.23 -15.93
N ARG A 529 9.58 21.36 -15.64
CA ARG A 529 10.76 21.83 -16.40
C ARG A 529 11.88 20.79 -16.35
N ALA A 530 12.16 20.23 -15.17
CA ALA A 530 13.22 19.23 -15.01
C ALA A 530 12.95 17.94 -15.80
N LEU A 531 11.70 17.49 -15.86
CA LEU A 531 11.28 16.36 -16.68
C LEU A 531 11.37 16.67 -18.18
N ALA A 532 10.91 17.84 -18.60
CA ALA A 532 11.00 18.32 -19.97
C ALA A 532 12.46 18.32 -20.46
N ASP A 533 13.38 18.89 -19.69
CA ASP A 533 14.80 18.91 -20.00
C ASP A 533 15.41 17.50 -20.07
N ALA A 534 15.07 16.60 -19.14
CA ALA A 534 15.56 15.23 -19.14
C ALA A 534 15.08 14.44 -20.39
N LEU A 535 13.82 14.62 -20.77
CA LEU A 535 13.24 14.04 -21.99
C LEU A 535 13.93 14.60 -23.23
N ASN A 536 14.12 15.92 -23.33
CA ASN A 536 14.77 16.53 -24.50
C ASN A 536 16.25 16.10 -24.65
N THR A 537 16.96 15.94 -23.53
CA THR A 537 18.42 15.71 -23.56
C THR A 537 18.84 14.24 -23.53
N SER A 538 18.01 13.32 -23.05
CA SER A 538 18.40 11.91 -22.86
C SER A 538 17.52 10.93 -23.63
N PRO A 539 18.03 10.27 -24.69
CA PRO A 539 17.34 9.17 -25.38
C PRO A 539 17.01 8.01 -24.44
N TYR A 540 17.91 7.71 -23.50
CA TYR A 540 17.68 6.74 -22.43
C TYR A 540 16.45 7.10 -21.61
N PHE A 541 16.38 8.32 -21.08
CA PHE A 541 15.23 8.75 -20.28
C PHE A 541 13.91 8.65 -21.06
N ARG A 542 13.89 9.12 -22.31
CA ARG A 542 12.73 8.98 -23.23
C ARG A 542 12.31 7.54 -23.48
N SER A 543 13.26 6.61 -23.56
CA SER A 543 12.95 5.18 -23.79
C SER A 543 12.30 4.50 -22.58
N ARG A 544 12.47 5.06 -21.38
CA ARG A 544 12.05 4.47 -20.10
C ARG A 544 10.80 5.12 -19.52
N VAL A 545 10.63 6.42 -19.70
CA VAL A 545 9.49 7.18 -19.16
C VAL A 545 8.35 7.20 -20.16
N ARG A 546 7.19 6.67 -19.76
CA ARG A 546 6.02 6.56 -20.65
C ARG A 546 4.79 7.32 -20.17
N GLY A 547 4.88 8.03 -19.06
CA GLY A 547 3.76 8.84 -18.58
C GLY A 547 4.05 9.66 -17.34
N ILE A 548 3.04 10.45 -16.98
CA ILE A 548 3.00 11.28 -15.78
C ILE A 548 1.74 10.97 -14.97
N ASP A 549 1.83 11.18 -13.67
CA ASP A 549 0.73 10.98 -12.71
C ASP A 549 0.74 12.10 -11.67
N ALA A 550 -0.35 12.30 -10.93
CA ALA A 550 -0.35 13.07 -9.70
C ALA A 550 -1.27 12.39 -8.69
N ALA A 551 -0.69 12.08 -7.53
CA ALA A 551 -1.26 11.22 -6.50
C ALA A 551 -0.90 11.74 -5.11
N SER A 552 -1.29 11.02 -4.07
CA SER A 552 -1.29 11.44 -2.65
C SER A 552 -2.61 12.10 -2.24
N ASN A 553 -2.64 12.60 -1.00
CA ASN A 553 -3.80 13.13 -0.34
C ASN A 553 -4.50 14.20 -1.20
N GLU A 554 -5.70 13.86 -1.68
CA GLU A 554 -6.53 14.73 -2.52
C GLU A 554 -7.18 15.85 -1.71
N PHE A 555 -7.27 15.67 -0.39
CA PHE A 555 -7.96 16.59 0.49
C PHE A 555 -7.36 17.99 0.39
N LEU A 556 -8.19 18.91 -0.12
CA LEU A 556 -7.88 20.31 -0.36
C LEU A 556 -6.83 20.58 -1.45
N CYS A 557 -6.39 19.60 -2.25
CA CYS A 557 -5.48 19.81 -3.39
C CYS A 557 -6.18 19.47 -4.71
N ARG A 558 -6.84 20.48 -5.31
CA ARG A 558 -7.66 20.33 -6.52
C ARG A 558 -6.81 20.23 -7.81
N PRO A 559 -7.35 19.65 -8.91
CA PRO A 559 -6.61 19.47 -10.17
C PRO A 559 -6.00 20.75 -10.78
N GLU A 560 -6.59 21.92 -10.51
CA GLU A 560 -6.11 23.24 -10.94
C GLU A 560 -4.62 23.51 -10.63
N VAL A 561 -4.06 22.88 -9.59
CA VAL A 561 -2.65 23.05 -9.19
C VAL A 561 -1.69 22.48 -10.24
N PHE A 562 -2.11 21.44 -10.95
CA PHE A 562 -1.27 20.66 -11.88
C PHE A 562 -1.52 21.00 -13.35
N ALA A 563 -2.57 21.76 -13.64
CA ALA A 563 -3.08 22.03 -14.98
C ALA A 563 -2.02 22.58 -15.94
N VAL A 564 -1.26 23.59 -15.52
CA VAL A 564 -0.18 24.19 -16.34
C VAL A 564 0.89 23.16 -16.68
N ALA A 565 1.33 22.35 -15.70
CA ALA A 565 2.37 21.34 -15.92
C ALA A 565 1.91 20.21 -16.84
N TYR A 566 0.66 19.75 -16.70
CA TYR A 566 0.10 18.72 -17.58
C TYR A 566 -0.01 19.19 -19.02
N ARG A 567 -0.59 20.39 -19.25
CA ARG A 567 -0.69 20.97 -20.60
C ARG A 567 0.69 21.19 -21.23
N PHE A 568 1.65 21.68 -20.46
CA PHE A 568 3.02 21.89 -20.94
C PHE A 568 3.72 20.60 -21.36
N LEU A 569 3.70 19.56 -20.52
CA LEU A 569 4.36 18.29 -20.82
C LEU A 569 3.69 17.55 -21.99
N ASP A 570 2.36 17.64 -22.12
CA ASP A 570 1.59 17.08 -23.23
C ASP A 570 1.92 17.77 -24.57
N ALA A 571 2.00 19.09 -24.56
CA ALA A 571 2.33 19.84 -25.77
C ALA A 571 3.79 19.63 -26.22
N MET A 572 4.72 19.50 -25.27
CA MET A 572 6.13 19.20 -25.57
C MET A 572 6.30 17.90 -26.34
N GLN A 573 5.49 16.87 -26.03
CA GLN A 573 5.46 15.63 -26.79
C GLN A 573 5.13 15.88 -28.27
N THR A 574 4.17 16.76 -28.56
CA THR A 574 3.76 17.09 -29.93
C THR A 574 4.87 17.84 -30.66
N ASP A 575 5.41 18.88 -30.04
CA ASP A 575 6.44 19.75 -30.63
C ASP A 575 7.73 18.99 -30.92
N TRP A 576 8.22 18.20 -29.96
CA TRP A 576 9.44 17.40 -30.14
C TRP A 576 9.30 16.40 -31.29
N ASN A 577 8.17 15.69 -31.35
CA ASN A 577 7.94 14.66 -32.36
C ASN A 577 7.80 15.28 -33.75
N ALA A 578 7.19 16.46 -33.87
CA ALA A 578 7.12 17.19 -35.14
C ALA A 578 8.51 17.64 -35.63
N LEU A 579 9.36 18.15 -34.72
CA LEU A 579 10.71 18.62 -35.05
C LEU A 579 11.69 17.51 -35.44
N ASN A 580 11.46 16.28 -34.96
CA ASN A 580 12.37 15.15 -35.14
C ASN A 580 11.76 14.04 -36.02
N ASP A 581 10.64 14.32 -36.71
CA ASP A 581 10.02 13.35 -37.61
C ASP A 581 10.97 12.99 -38.76
N GLY A 582 11.07 11.69 -39.07
CA GLY A 582 11.94 11.17 -40.12
C GLY A 582 13.44 11.16 -39.79
N MET A 583 13.87 11.64 -38.62
CA MET A 583 15.27 11.48 -38.18
C MET A 583 15.57 10.03 -37.83
N GLN A 584 16.57 9.47 -38.49
CA GLN A 584 17.10 8.14 -38.18
C GLN A 584 17.69 8.18 -36.75
N ASP A 585 17.33 7.23 -35.90
CA ASP A 585 17.76 7.09 -34.49
C ASP A 585 17.15 8.04 -33.43
N SER A 586 16.03 8.72 -33.71
CA SER A 586 15.30 9.50 -32.69
C SER A 586 14.24 8.67 -31.93
N VAL A 587 14.23 8.77 -30.59
CA VAL A 587 13.15 8.21 -29.73
C VAL A 587 12.04 9.25 -29.60
N PRO A 588 10.80 8.97 -30.03
CA PRO A 588 9.72 9.92 -29.83
C PRO A 588 9.40 10.05 -28.35
N ILE A 589 8.90 11.22 -27.96
CA ILE A 589 8.32 11.41 -26.63
C ILE A 589 6.90 10.86 -26.69
N ARG A 590 6.56 9.95 -25.77
CA ARG A 590 5.20 9.41 -25.60
C ARG A 590 4.89 9.36 -24.11
N LEU A 591 4.13 10.34 -23.63
CA LEU A 591 3.69 10.45 -22.26
C LEU A 591 2.18 10.19 -22.20
N GLY A 592 1.79 9.10 -21.57
CA GLY A 592 0.42 8.94 -21.08
C GLY A 592 0.17 9.80 -19.85
N LYS A 593 -1.10 10.15 -19.61
CA LYS A 593 -1.52 10.95 -18.46
C LYS A 593 -2.37 10.09 -17.53
N THR A 594 -1.95 9.96 -16.28
CA THR A 594 -2.78 9.49 -15.17
C THR A 594 -3.05 10.68 -14.24
N PHE A 595 -4.19 10.72 -13.57
CA PHE A 595 -4.39 11.62 -12.43
C PHE A 595 -5.30 10.95 -11.41
N HIS A 596 -4.93 10.92 -10.14
CA HIS A 596 -5.84 10.44 -9.10
C HIS A 596 -6.93 11.49 -8.90
N ALA A 597 -8.20 11.10 -8.93
CA ALA A 597 -9.29 12.00 -8.62
C ALA A 597 -10.50 11.22 -8.12
N GLY A 598 -11.12 11.70 -7.05
CA GLY A 598 -12.29 11.06 -6.45
C GLY A 598 -11.95 9.78 -5.68
N GLU A 599 -10.69 9.61 -5.27
CA GLU A 599 -10.25 8.54 -4.39
C GLU A 599 -10.62 8.86 -2.92
N ASP A 600 -10.34 10.09 -2.49
CA ASP A 600 -10.60 10.58 -1.13
C ASP A 600 -11.52 11.81 -1.17
N PHE A 601 -12.69 11.70 -0.54
CA PHE A 601 -13.74 12.72 -0.61
C PHE A 601 -14.66 12.71 0.62
N LEU A 602 -15.12 13.89 1.02
CA LEU A 602 -16.06 14.05 2.15
C LEU A 602 -17.51 13.87 1.70
N ASP A 603 -17.84 14.28 0.48
CA ASP A 603 -19.13 14.04 -0.19
C ASP A 603 -18.96 13.47 -1.60
N ILE A 604 -19.92 12.69 -2.09
CA ILE A 604 -19.85 12.09 -3.44
C ILE A 604 -19.71 13.18 -4.51
N VAL A 605 -20.49 14.27 -4.41
CA VAL A 605 -20.41 15.41 -5.33
C VAL A 605 -19.02 16.06 -5.38
N GLU A 606 -18.28 16.08 -4.26
CA GLU A 606 -16.94 16.67 -4.18
C GLU A 606 -15.94 15.88 -5.03
N GLY A 607 -16.00 14.54 -4.90
CA GLY A 607 -15.17 13.62 -5.66
C GLY A 607 -15.56 13.59 -7.14
N LEU A 608 -16.86 13.65 -7.45
CA LEU A 608 -17.35 13.79 -8.82
C LEU A 608 -16.85 15.08 -9.47
N ARG A 609 -16.95 16.22 -8.77
CA ARG A 609 -16.39 17.49 -9.24
C ARG A 609 -14.87 17.40 -9.44
N ALA A 610 -14.15 16.67 -8.58
CA ALA A 610 -12.70 16.50 -8.73
C ALA A 610 -12.34 15.74 -10.01
N ILE A 611 -13.12 14.71 -10.35
CA ILE A 611 -13.00 13.97 -11.60
C ILE A 611 -13.29 14.89 -12.79
N ASP A 612 -14.39 15.65 -12.76
CA ASP A 612 -14.78 16.60 -13.81
C ASP A 612 -13.69 17.66 -14.03
N GLU A 613 -13.20 18.29 -12.95
CA GLU A 613 -12.12 19.28 -12.99
C GLU A 613 -10.80 18.67 -13.50
N ALA A 614 -10.48 17.41 -13.19
CA ALA A 614 -9.29 16.74 -13.72
C ALA A 614 -9.41 16.52 -15.23
N VAL A 615 -10.57 16.06 -15.69
CA VAL A 615 -10.85 15.87 -17.12
C VAL A 615 -10.76 17.20 -17.88
N GLU A 616 -11.34 18.27 -17.33
CA GLU A 616 -11.34 19.59 -17.95
C GLU A 616 -9.98 20.28 -17.89
N PHE A 617 -9.36 20.43 -16.72
CA PHE A 617 -8.16 21.28 -16.57
C PHE A 617 -6.88 20.63 -17.06
N LEU A 618 -6.79 19.29 -17.02
CA LEU A 618 -5.60 18.53 -17.41
C LEU A 618 -5.73 17.94 -18.84
N HIS A 619 -6.85 18.23 -19.50
CA HIS A 619 -7.22 17.68 -20.82
C HIS A 619 -7.11 16.15 -20.86
N LEU A 620 -7.69 15.47 -19.86
CA LEU A 620 -7.74 14.00 -19.89
C LEU A 620 -8.74 13.55 -20.97
N ASP A 621 -8.28 12.69 -21.86
CA ASP A 621 -9.05 12.17 -22.99
C ASP A 621 -8.70 10.69 -23.26
N SER A 622 -9.11 10.15 -24.40
CA SER A 622 -8.92 8.75 -24.79
C SER A 622 -7.52 8.22 -24.51
N GLY A 623 -7.43 7.16 -23.69
CA GLY A 623 -6.17 6.53 -23.30
C GLY A 623 -5.51 7.12 -22.06
N CYS A 624 -6.02 8.24 -21.53
CA CYS A 624 -5.67 8.72 -20.19
C CYS A 624 -6.31 7.84 -19.11
N ARG A 625 -5.76 7.91 -17.90
CA ARG A 625 -6.20 7.11 -16.75
C ARG A 625 -6.62 8.01 -15.59
N ILE A 626 -7.63 7.60 -14.84
CA ILE A 626 -7.97 8.19 -13.54
C ILE A 626 -7.70 7.14 -12.46
N GLY A 627 -6.89 7.52 -11.48
CA GLY A 627 -6.59 6.70 -10.31
C GLY A 627 -7.82 6.51 -9.44
N HIS A 628 -8.21 5.25 -9.18
CA HIS A 628 -9.31 4.81 -8.30
C HIS A 628 -10.73 5.23 -8.68
N ALA A 629 -10.98 6.54 -8.82
CA ALA A 629 -12.29 7.15 -9.08
C ALA A 629 -13.43 6.62 -8.19
N LEU A 630 -13.17 6.35 -6.91
CA LEU A 630 -14.15 5.75 -5.99
C LEU A 630 -15.47 6.53 -5.95
N ALA A 631 -15.42 7.86 -5.91
CA ALA A 631 -16.61 8.73 -5.91
C ALA A 631 -17.55 8.48 -7.10
N LEU A 632 -17.02 7.99 -8.23
CA LEU A 632 -17.79 7.72 -9.44
C LEU A 632 -18.63 6.45 -9.34
N GLY A 633 -18.19 5.46 -8.55
CA GLY A 633 -18.77 4.12 -8.58
C GLY A 633 -19.11 3.50 -7.23
N VAL A 634 -18.80 4.13 -6.10
CA VAL A 634 -19.28 3.65 -4.79
C VAL A 634 -20.81 3.65 -4.73
N ASP A 635 -21.37 2.68 -4.00
CA ASP A 635 -22.80 2.66 -3.74
C ASP A 635 -23.22 3.84 -2.86
N VAL A 636 -24.21 4.60 -3.35
CA VAL A 636 -24.66 5.85 -2.73
C VAL A 636 -25.29 5.60 -1.36
N GLU A 637 -26.11 4.56 -1.25
CA GLU A 637 -26.80 4.24 0.00
C GLU A 637 -25.80 3.73 1.03
N VAL A 638 -24.91 2.80 0.65
CA VAL A 638 -23.86 2.28 1.53
C VAL A 638 -22.97 3.43 2.03
N HIS A 639 -22.51 4.32 1.14
CA HIS A 639 -21.64 5.43 1.50
C HIS A 639 -22.26 6.35 2.56
N TYR A 640 -23.48 6.83 2.30
CA TYR A 640 -24.11 7.80 3.21
C TYR A 640 -24.61 7.15 4.50
N HIS A 641 -25.08 5.90 4.47
CA HIS A 641 -25.46 5.18 5.70
C HIS A 641 -24.25 4.90 6.59
N LYS A 642 -23.08 4.59 6.02
CA LYS A 642 -21.82 4.45 6.79
C LYS A 642 -21.44 5.73 7.53
N LYS A 643 -21.79 6.90 6.97
CA LYS A 643 -21.60 8.23 7.57
C LYS A 643 -22.82 8.70 8.39
N HIS A 644 -23.75 7.82 8.74
CA HIS A 644 -24.98 8.16 9.48
C HIS A 644 -25.79 9.31 8.85
N LEU A 645 -25.74 9.43 7.51
CA LEU A 645 -26.42 10.46 6.71
C LEU A 645 -26.00 11.90 7.05
N VAL A 646 -24.81 12.10 7.62
CA VAL A 646 -24.26 13.42 7.94
C VAL A 646 -22.93 13.60 7.22
N VAL A 647 -22.79 14.73 6.52
CA VAL A 647 -21.54 15.12 5.86
C VAL A 647 -20.96 16.33 6.57
N VAL A 648 -19.67 16.28 6.86
CA VAL A 648 -18.87 17.38 7.42
C VAL A 648 -17.87 17.80 6.35
N THR A 649 -17.85 19.08 5.98
CA THR A 649 -16.96 19.66 4.96
C THR A 649 -16.60 21.10 5.31
N THR A 650 -16.04 21.88 4.39
CA THR A 650 -15.81 23.33 4.54
C THR A 650 -16.84 24.14 3.75
N GLN A 651 -17.05 25.40 4.14
CA GLN A 651 -17.96 26.30 3.41
C GLN A 651 -17.54 26.49 1.95
N GLN A 652 -16.24 26.56 1.66
CA GLN A 652 -15.71 26.69 0.30
C GLN A 652 -16.04 25.48 -0.55
N GLU A 653 -15.74 24.26 -0.07
CA GLU A 653 -16.03 23.04 -0.82
C GLU A 653 -17.53 22.87 -1.04
N ARG A 654 -18.35 23.12 -0.01
CA ARG A 654 -19.81 23.03 -0.14
C ARG A 654 -20.37 24.01 -1.18
N LEU A 655 -19.87 25.25 -1.22
CA LEU A 655 -20.29 26.23 -2.23
C LEU A 655 -19.93 25.74 -3.64
N ASP A 656 -18.67 25.32 -3.83
CA ASP A 656 -18.18 24.85 -5.13
C ASP A 656 -18.97 23.61 -5.60
N ASP A 657 -19.25 22.68 -4.70
CA ASP A 657 -20.02 21.47 -4.96
C ASP A 657 -21.47 21.77 -5.35
N LEU A 658 -22.14 22.67 -4.62
CA LEU A 658 -23.53 23.04 -4.92
C LEU A 658 -23.63 23.75 -6.28
N VAL A 659 -22.75 24.71 -6.54
CA VAL A 659 -22.75 25.43 -7.81
C VAL A 659 -22.44 24.47 -8.95
N TRP A 660 -21.40 23.65 -8.81
CA TRP A 660 -21.08 22.63 -9.79
C TRP A 660 -22.28 21.70 -10.04
N LEU A 661 -22.91 21.17 -8.98
CA LEU A 661 -24.04 20.25 -9.09
C LEU A 661 -25.23 20.86 -9.83
N LEU A 662 -25.60 22.11 -9.51
CA LEU A 662 -26.74 22.80 -10.11
C LEU A 662 -26.55 23.04 -11.61
N PHE A 663 -25.35 23.42 -12.05
CA PHE A 663 -25.06 23.67 -13.46
C PHE A 663 -24.72 22.38 -14.22
N ARG A 664 -23.84 21.54 -13.66
CA ARG A 664 -23.40 20.30 -14.29
C ARG A 664 -24.54 19.30 -14.46
N SER A 665 -25.48 19.21 -13.53
CA SER A 665 -26.68 18.35 -13.71
C SER A 665 -27.46 18.73 -14.96
N LYS A 666 -27.61 20.04 -15.25
CA LYS A 666 -28.29 20.52 -16.46
C LYS A 666 -27.50 20.18 -17.72
N GLU A 667 -26.19 20.37 -17.70
CA GLU A 667 -25.29 20.02 -18.81
C GLU A 667 -25.29 18.50 -19.10
N LEU A 668 -25.43 17.66 -18.06
CA LEU A 668 -25.52 16.20 -18.15
C LEU A 668 -26.94 15.69 -18.47
N GLY A 669 -27.95 16.56 -18.53
CA GLY A 669 -29.35 16.18 -18.73
C GLY A 669 -30.00 15.49 -17.52
N VAL A 670 -29.41 15.62 -16.32
CA VAL A 670 -29.95 15.10 -15.06
C VAL A 670 -30.97 16.08 -14.48
N THR A 671 -32.20 15.61 -14.26
CA THR A 671 -33.28 16.44 -13.71
C THR A 671 -33.17 16.52 -12.19
N ILE A 672 -33.08 17.73 -11.65
CA ILE A 672 -33.16 17.99 -10.21
C ILE A 672 -34.64 18.28 -9.85
N PRO A 673 -35.23 17.62 -8.83
CA PRO A 673 -36.55 17.98 -8.35
C PRO A 673 -36.63 19.46 -7.95
N TYR A 674 -37.71 20.16 -8.32
CA TYR A 674 -37.84 21.61 -8.12
C TYR A 674 -37.63 22.06 -6.67
N SER A 675 -38.19 21.31 -5.70
CA SER A 675 -38.01 21.57 -4.26
C SER A 675 -36.55 21.50 -3.84
N LEU A 676 -35.85 20.46 -4.29
CA LEU A 676 -34.44 20.25 -4.02
C LEU A 676 -33.59 21.32 -4.71
N GLU A 677 -33.84 21.62 -5.99
CA GLU A 677 -33.13 22.68 -6.74
C GLU A 677 -33.25 24.03 -6.03
N ALA A 678 -34.45 24.41 -5.59
CA ALA A 678 -34.68 25.64 -4.84
C ALA A 678 -33.91 25.66 -3.51
N SER A 679 -33.91 24.54 -2.77
CA SER A 679 -33.16 24.41 -1.51
C SER A 679 -31.65 24.54 -1.72
N LEU A 680 -31.09 23.79 -2.67
CA LEU A 680 -29.66 23.79 -3.00
C LEU A 680 -29.22 25.17 -3.52
N THR A 681 -30.04 25.83 -4.34
CA THR A 681 -29.78 27.19 -4.84
C THR A 681 -29.80 28.22 -3.71
N GLY A 682 -30.75 28.11 -2.77
CA GLY A 682 -30.82 28.97 -1.60
C GLY A 682 -29.58 28.81 -0.69
N GLU A 683 -29.15 27.57 -0.47
CA GLU A 683 -27.93 27.24 0.28
C GLU A 683 -26.68 27.81 -0.40
N ALA A 684 -26.54 27.61 -1.71
CA ALA A 684 -25.41 28.13 -2.49
C ALA A 684 -25.33 29.66 -2.44
N ASN A 685 -26.45 30.37 -2.58
CA ASN A 685 -26.48 31.83 -2.47
C ASN A 685 -26.10 32.32 -1.07
N HIS A 686 -26.50 31.60 -0.02
CA HIS A 686 -26.11 31.92 1.36
C HIS A 686 -24.60 31.80 1.53
N LEU A 687 -24.02 30.66 1.15
CA LEU A 687 -22.57 30.42 1.23
C LEU A 687 -21.77 31.40 0.36
N PHE A 688 -22.24 31.70 -0.85
CA PHE A 688 -21.63 32.69 -1.73
C PHE A 688 -21.56 34.07 -1.06
N ARG A 689 -22.66 34.53 -0.47
CA ARG A 689 -22.70 35.80 0.26
C ARG A 689 -21.81 35.79 1.50
N ASP A 690 -21.76 34.68 2.23
CA ASP A 690 -20.96 34.56 3.44
C ASP A 690 -19.45 34.61 3.15
N ILE A 691 -19.02 33.98 2.04
CA ILE A 691 -17.60 33.92 1.66
C ILE A 691 -17.19 35.18 0.90
N TYR A 692 -17.95 35.60 -0.11
CA TYR A 692 -17.55 36.61 -1.08
C TYR A 692 -18.34 37.93 -0.99
N GLY A 693 -19.35 38.03 -0.12
CA GLY A 693 -20.24 39.19 -0.08
C GLY A 693 -19.52 40.52 0.19
N THR A 694 -18.52 40.53 1.07
CA THR A 694 -17.71 41.72 1.36
C THR A 694 -16.94 42.17 0.11
N ALA A 695 -16.25 41.24 -0.57
CA ALA A 695 -15.52 41.52 -1.80
C ALA A 695 -16.44 42.03 -2.91
N VAL A 696 -17.57 41.37 -3.15
CA VAL A 696 -18.55 41.75 -4.18
C VAL A 696 -19.08 43.17 -3.92
N ASN A 697 -19.51 43.46 -2.68
CA ASN A 697 -20.01 44.78 -2.30
C ASN A 697 -18.94 45.88 -2.40
N SER A 698 -17.71 45.59 -1.97
CA SER A 698 -16.61 46.57 -1.94
C SER A 698 -16.15 46.98 -3.34
N ASN A 699 -16.27 46.09 -4.33
CA ASN A 699 -15.97 46.40 -5.73
C ASN A 699 -17.20 46.91 -6.51
N GLY A 700 -18.37 47.02 -5.86
CA GLY A 700 -19.60 47.46 -6.52
C GLY A 700 -20.08 46.48 -7.60
N TRP A 701 -19.79 45.19 -7.44
CA TRP A 701 -20.17 44.17 -8.41
C TRP A 701 -21.56 43.62 -8.13
N GLU A 702 -22.31 43.35 -9.19
CA GLU A 702 -23.48 42.48 -9.15
C GLU A 702 -23.07 41.12 -9.68
N CYS A 703 -22.75 40.17 -8.78
CA CYS A 703 -22.37 38.80 -9.13
C CYS A 703 -23.47 37.82 -8.74
N ASN A 704 -23.70 36.82 -9.58
CA ASN A 704 -24.59 35.70 -9.29
C ASN A 704 -23.85 34.35 -9.35
N LEU A 705 -24.56 33.24 -9.08
CA LEU A 705 -23.97 31.90 -9.12
C LEU A 705 -23.46 31.49 -10.52
N GLN A 706 -23.99 32.08 -11.59
CA GLN A 706 -23.49 31.85 -12.96
C GLN A 706 -22.13 32.51 -13.16
N ASP A 707 -21.95 33.75 -12.72
CA ASP A 707 -20.63 34.43 -12.73
C ASP A 707 -19.61 33.62 -11.90
N TYR A 708 -20.04 33.08 -10.75
CA TYR A 708 -19.22 32.18 -9.94
C TYR A 708 -18.83 30.91 -10.70
N ARG A 709 -19.80 30.23 -11.34
CA ARG A 709 -19.54 29.04 -12.18
C ARG A 709 -18.54 29.33 -13.29
N TYR A 710 -18.63 30.47 -13.96
CA TYR A 710 -17.65 30.86 -14.98
C TYR A 710 -16.27 31.11 -14.38
N SER A 711 -16.18 31.68 -13.17
CA SER A 711 -14.89 31.84 -12.49
C SER A 711 -14.27 30.48 -12.12
N MET A 712 -15.08 29.47 -11.81
CA MET A 712 -14.58 28.10 -11.56
C MET A 712 -13.89 27.51 -12.79
N LYS A 713 -14.42 27.75 -13.99
CA LYS A 713 -13.83 27.29 -15.26
C LYS A 713 -12.44 27.89 -15.53
N LEU A 714 -12.14 29.07 -14.98
CA LEU A 714 -10.84 29.74 -15.12
C LEU A 714 -9.77 29.24 -14.12
N ARG A 715 -10.14 28.41 -13.13
CA ARG A 715 -9.20 28.03 -12.05
C ARG A 715 -8.03 27.17 -12.55
N GLY A 716 -8.16 26.53 -13.71
CA GLY A 716 -7.07 25.80 -14.39
C GLY A 716 -5.99 26.67 -15.04
N ASP A 717 -6.16 28.00 -15.06
CA ASP A 717 -5.12 28.95 -15.46
C ASP A 717 -4.12 29.19 -14.30
N ASP A 718 -2.91 29.66 -14.63
CA ASP A 718 -1.94 30.11 -13.65
C ASP A 718 -2.47 31.33 -12.88
N PRO A 719 -2.55 31.31 -11.53
CA PRO A 719 -3.14 32.41 -10.76
C PRO A 719 -2.52 33.80 -11.03
N SER A 720 -1.26 33.87 -11.46
CA SER A 720 -0.55 35.14 -11.69
C SER A 720 -1.23 36.02 -12.74
N VAL A 721 -1.98 35.43 -13.69
CA VAL A 721 -2.72 36.18 -14.71
C VAL A 721 -3.90 36.97 -14.13
N TYR A 722 -4.32 36.69 -12.90
CA TYR A 722 -5.42 37.37 -12.20
C TYR A 722 -4.97 38.22 -11.01
N GLN A 723 -3.67 38.27 -10.68
CA GLN A 723 -3.13 38.90 -9.46
C GLN A 723 -3.54 40.38 -9.28
N THR A 724 -3.94 41.05 -10.35
CA THR A 724 -4.40 42.45 -10.33
C THR A 724 -5.91 42.64 -10.16
N ARG A 725 -6.67 41.56 -9.90
CA ARG A 725 -8.16 41.45 -9.97
C ARG A 725 -8.73 41.52 -11.38
N ARG A 726 -7.88 41.71 -12.39
CA ARG A 726 -8.23 41.68 -13.82
C ARG A 726 -7.31 40.71 -14.52
N TYR A 727 -7.77 40.17 -15.64
CA TYR A 727 -6.93 39.36 -16.49
C TYR A 727 -5.79 40.19 -17.11
N VAL A 728 -4.57 39.72 -16.91
CA VAL A 728 -3.35 40.22 -17.53
C VAL A 728 -2.73 39.06 -18.32
N PRO A 729 -2.70 39.13 -19.66
CA PRO A 729 -2.12 38.08 -20.47
C PRO A 729 -0.67 37.79 -20.07
N PRO A 730 -0.25 36.51 -20.08
CA PRO A 730 1.13 36.15 -19.74
C PRO A 730 2.10 36.81 -20.72
N ARG A 731 3.18 37.40 -20.19
CA ARG A 731 4.23 38.01 -21.02
C ARG A 731 5.09 36.90 -21.62
N MET A 732 5.01 36.72 -22.93
CA MET A 732 5.84 35.76 -23.65
C MET A 732 7.32 36.02 -23.34
N SER A 733 7.99 34.97 -22.87
CA SER A 733 9.40 34.98 -22.51
C SER A 733 10.14 33.85 -23.25
N GLY A 734 11.43 33.65 -22.97
CA GLY A 734 12.17 32.48 -23.47
C GLY A 734 11.75 31.16 -22.81
N ASP A 735 10.97 31.22 -21.72
CA ASP A 735 10.45 30.04 -21.03
C ASP A 735 9.13 29.58 -21.65
N GLU A 736 9.14 28.38 -22.24
CA GLU A 736 8.02 27.85 -23.02
C GLU A 736 6.79 27.54 -22.17
N ILE A 737 6.96 27.22 -20.88
CA ILE A 737 5.84 26.87 -20.00
C ILE A 737 4.83 28.01 -19.85
N VAL A 738 5.28 29.26 -20.02
CA VAL A 738 4.46 30.48 -19.93
C VAL A 738 3.32 30.49 -20.96
N ARG A 739 3.47 29.79 -22.09
CA ARG A 739 2.41 29.65 -23.10
C ARG A 739 1.21 28.86 -22.59
N TYR A 740 1.42 28.01 -21.59
CA TYR A 740 0.40 27.11 -21.01
C TYR A 740 -0.18 27.65 -19.70
N TYR A 741 0.18 28.88 -19.31
CA TYR A 741 -0.42 29.57 -18.15
C TYR A 741 -1.91 29.77 -18.32
N VAL A 742 -2.40 29.85 -19.55
CA VAL A 742 -3.83 29.92 -19.85
C VAL A 742 -4.25 28.79 -20.77
N ASP A 743 -5.46 28.26 -20.57
CA ASP A 743 -6.04 27.32 -21.52
C ASP A 743 -6.64 28.06 -22.73
N THR A 744 -6.11 27.77 -23.91
CA THR A 744 -6.52 28.38 -25.18
C THR A 744 -7.32 27.44 -26.08
N THR A 745 -7.66 26.24 -25.58
CA THR A 745 -8.39 25.23 -26.35
C THR A 745 -9.89 25.55 -26.53
N ASP A 746 -10.47 26.30 -25.59
CA ASP A 746 -11.86 26.76 -25.65
C ASP A 746 -11.93 28.30 -25.68
N GLU A 747 -12.42 28.83 -26.81
CA GLU A 747 -12.56 30.27 -27.05
C GLU A 747 -13.52 30.96 -26.06
N ILE A 748 -14.43 30.22 -25.42
CA ILE A 748 -15.34 30.78 -24.43
C ILE A 748 -14.60 31.26 -23.17
N LEU A 749 -13.47 30.63 -22.84
CA LEU A 749 -12.67 30.99 -21.66
C LEU A 749 -12.11 32.40 -21.79
N GLU A 750 -11.75 32.84 -23.00
CA GLU A 750 -11.26 34.20 -23.23
C GLU A 750 -12.33 35.25 -22.89
N HIS A 751 -13.59 34.97 -23.22
CA HIS A 751 -14.71 35.84 -22.85
C HIS A 751 -14.89 35.94 -21.33
N TYR A 752 -14.67 34.84 -20.62
CA TYR A 752 -14.71 34.82 -19.16
C TYR A 752 -13.54 35.59 -18.55
N ARG A 753 -12.32 35.47 -19.10
CA ARG A 753 -11.12 36.17 -18.63
C ARG A 753 -11.24 37.69 -18.70
N VAL A 754 -11.73 38.21 -19.82
CA VAL A 754 -11.84 39.68 -20.01
C VAL A 754 -12.97 40.30 -19.19
N ASN A 755 -13.89 39.50 -18.64
CA ASN A 755 -14.93 39.99 -17.74
C ASN A 755 -14.35 40.25 -16.34
N GLU A 756 -14.28 41.52 -15.96
CA GLU A 756 -13.69 41.96 -14.68
C GLU A 756 -14.30 41.28 -13.45
N ARG A 757 -15.61 41.03 -13.44
CA ARG A 757 -16.26 40.37 -12.30
C ARG A 757 -15.81 38.91 -12.17
N ILE A 758 -15.75 38.19 -13.29
CA ILE A 758 -15.37 36.77 -13.32
C ILE A 758 -13.88 36.61 -12.97
N ALA A 759 -13.00 37.39 -13.59
CA ALA A 759 -11.57 37.44 -13.26
C ALA A 759 -11.34 37.84 -11.80
N GLY A 760 -12.12 38.82 -11.30
CA GLY A 760 -12.12 39.25 -9.91
C GLY A 760 -12.51 38.14 -8.94
N MET A 761 -13.56 37.36 -9.24
CA MET A 761 -13.93 36.20 -8.43
C MET A 761 -12.83 35.12 -8.40
N CYS A 762 -12.16 34.87 -9.53
CA CYS A 762 -11.01 33.98 -9.58
C CYS A 762 -9.86 34.52 -8.71
N TYR A 763 -9.59 35.83 -8.74
CA TYR A 763 -8.63 36.46 -7.84
C TYR A 763 -8.99 36.24 -6.36
N TYR A 764 -10.23 36.49 -5.96
CA TYR A 764 -10.63 36.35 -4.55
C TYR A 764 -10.59 34.89 -4.09
N TYR A 765 -10.89 33.93 -4.97
CA TYR A 765 -10.64 32.53 -4.69
C TYR A 765 -9.14 32.25 -4.47
N GLN A 766 -8.26 32.70 -5.38
CA GLN A 766 -6.82 32.38 -5.32
C GLN A 766 -6.07 33.15 -4.21
N TYR A 767 -6.30 34.44 -4.07
CA TYR A 767 -5.52 35.37 -3.24
C TYR A 767 -6.30 35.98 -2.07
N GLY A 768 -7.63 35.90 -2.09
CA GLY A 768 -8.49 36.48 -1.06
C GLY A 768 -8.32 35.75 0.27
N ILE A 769 -7.82 36.45 1.29
CA ILE A 769 -7.66 35.83 2.60
C ILE A 769 -9.00 35.76 3.31
N GLU A 770 -9.77 36.86 3.36
CA GLU A 770 -11.02 36.86 4.11
C GLU A 770 -11.93 35.73 3.62
N GLU A 771 -11.93 35.53 2.31
CA GLU A 771 -12.59 34.43 1.60
C GLU A 771 -11.99 33.07 2.00
N ALA A 772 -10.67 32.93 2.09
CA ALA A 772 -10.02 31.72 2.58
C ALA A 772 -10.38 31.38 4.03
N ILE A 773 -10.44 32.38 4.91
CA ILE A 773 -10.80 32.22 6.33
C ILE A 773 -12.28 31.86 6.46
N CYS A 774 -13.17 32.54 5.73
CA CYS A 774 -14.59 32.23 5.74
C CYS A 774 -14.85 30.86 5.13
N GLY A 775 -14.28 30.60 3.95
CA GLY A 775 -14.39 29.34 3.23
C GLY A 775 -13.87 28.12 3.99
N SER A 776 -12.84 28.28 4.84
CA SER A 776 -12.29 27.18 5.66
C SER A 776 -13.11 26.84 6.90
N ARG A 777 -14.19 27.58 7.20
CA ARG A 777 -15.08 27.25 8.32
C ARG A 777 -15.77 25.92 8.05
N THR A 778 -15.87 25.09 9.08
CA THR A 778 -16.59 23.81 9.02
C THR A 778 -18.06 24.04 8.68
N TYR A 779 -18.58 23.21 7.79
CA TYR A 779 -19.97 23.15 7.41
C TYR A 779 -20.48 21.72 7.59
N THR A 780 -21.74 21.56 7.99
CA THR A 780 -22.34 20.24 8.23
C THR A 780 -23.78 20.27 7.75
N PHE A 781 -24.18 19.23 7.03
CA PHE A 781 -25.56 19.07 6.56
C PHE A 781 -26.01 17.61 6.63
N LYS A 782 -27.32 17.42 6.66
CA LYS A 782 -27.95 16.11 6.65
C LYS A 782 -28.34 15.73 5.22
N VAL A 783 -28.01 14.51 4.84
CA VAL A 783 -28.30 13.96 3.51
C VAL A 783 -29.74 13.48 3.45
N THR A 784 -30.53 14.04 2.54
CA THR A 784 -31.92 13.63 2.27
C THR A 784 -31.98 12.51 1.24
N GLU A 785 -33.11 11.80 1.16
CA GLU A 785 -33.34 10.76 0.14
C GLU A 785 -33.33 11.34 -1.29
N GLU A 786 -33.91 12.52 -1.48
CA GLU A 786 -33.88 13.24 -2.77
C GLU A 786 -32.44 13.56 -3.19
N TYR A 787 -31.56 13.94 -2.24
CA TYR A 787 -30.14 14.18 -2.52
C TYR A 787 -29.42 12.89 -2.93
N ARG A 788 -29.66 11.77 -2.24
CA ARG A 788 -29.07 10.47 -2.62
C ARG A 788 -29.51 10.03 -4.01
N THR A 789 -30.79 10.20 -4.32
CA THR A 789 -31.33 9.92 -5.66
C THR A 789 -30.64 10.78 -6.73
N LEU A 790 -30.42 12.07 -6.45
CA LEU A 790 -29.69 12.96 -7.34
C LEU A 790 -28.23 12.51 -7.51
N MET A 791 -27.53 12.15 -6.43
CA MET A 791 -26.14 11.66 -6.50
C MET A 791 -26.02 10.42 -7.37
N TYR A 792 -26.95 9.47 -7.24
CA TYR A 792 -26.99 8.29 -8.09
C TYR A 792 -27.15 8.65 -9.58
N ALA A 793 -28.07 9.57 -9.89
CA ALA A 793 -28.30 10.01 -11.27
C ALA A 793 -27.09 10.74 -11.87
N VAL A 794 -26.43 11.61 -11.09
CA VAL A 794 -25.22 12.33 -11.54
C VAL A 794 -24.04 11.37 -11.70
N GLN A 795 -23.82 10.43 -10.78
CA GLN A 795 -22.80 9.38 -10.93
C GLN A 795 -22.98 8.62 -12.25
N LYS A 796 -24.22 8.19 -12.56
CA LYS A 796 -24.53 7.46 -13.80
C LYS A 796 -24.20 8.28 -15.04
N ALA A 797 -24.67 9.53 -15.11
CA ALA A 797 -24.41 10.40 -16.25
C ALA A 797 -22.91 10.70 -16.43
N MET A 798 -22.17 10.88 -15.33
CA MET A 798 -20.72 11.06 -15.39
C MET A 798 -19.98 9.81 -15.87
N MET A 799 -20.37 8.62 -15.43
CA MET A 799 -19.78 7.36 -15.92
C MET A 799 -19.98 7.21 -17.43
N GLU A 800 -21.15 7.58 -17.96
CA GLU A 800 -21.43 7.59 -19.41
C GLU A 800 -20.50 8.56 -20.15
N GLU A 801 -20.30 9.77 -19.61
CA GLU A 801 -19.41 10.77 -20.23
C GLU A 801 -17.93 10.35 -20.20
N VAL A 802 -17.43 9.91 -19.04
CA VAL A 802 -16.05 9.42 -18.87
C VAL A 802 -15.81 8.20 -19.76
N GLY A 803 -16.79 7.29 -19.82
CA GLY A 803 -16.77 6.14 -20.72
C GLY A 803 -16.72 6.54 -22.20
N ARG A 804 -17.50 7.54 -22.62
CA ARG A 804 -17.48 8.08 -24.00
C ARG A 804 -16.14 8.71 -24.36
N LYS A 805 -15.48 9.37 -23.41
CA LYS A 805 -14.11 9.90 -23.55
C LYS A 805 -13.04 8.80 -23.59
N ARG A 806 -13.39 7.53 -23.36
CA ARG A 806 -12.47 6.39 -23.32
C ARG A 806 -11.33 6.58 -22.32
N ILE A 807 -11.63 7.25 -21.22
CA ILE A 807 -10.74 7.35 -20.07
C ILE A 807 -10.84 6.04 -19.29
N ILE A 808 -9.69 5.53 -18.85
CA ILE A 808 -9.57 4.26 -18.15
C ILE A 808 -9.60 4.53 -16.63
N ILE A 809 -10.28 3.69 -15.86
CA ILE A 809 -10.27 3.77 -14.40
C ILE A 809 -9.33 2.71 -13.83
N GLU A 810 -8.35 3.13 -13.04
CA GLU A 810 -7.48 2.23 -12.29
C GLU A 810 -8.23 1.71 -11.06
N CYS A 811 -8.40 0.40 -10.95
CA CYS A 811 -9.15 -0.27 -9.91
C CYS A 811 -8.18 -1.14 -9.10
N ASN A 812 -8.05 -0.86 -7.81
CA ASN A 812 -7.06 -1.50 -6.95
C ASN A 812 -7.82 -2.23 -5.82
N PRO A 813 -8.29 -3.48 -6.02
CA PRO A 813 -9.32 -4.07 -5.15
C PRO A 813 -9.00 -4.01 -3.65
N SER A 814 -7.79 -4.43 -3.25
CA SER A 814 -7.36 -4.36 -1.85
C SER A 814 -7.34 -2.93 -1.30
N SER A 815 -6.71 -1.98 -2.00
CA SER A 815 -6.58 -0.61 -1.49
C SER A 815 -7.91 0.14 -1.52
N ASN A 816 -8.73 -0.08 -2.56
CA ASN A 816 -10.09 0.45 -2.67
C ASN A 816 -10.98 0.02 -1.51
N VAL A 817 -10.92 -1.25 -1.09
CA VAL A 817 -11.69 -1.76 0.06
C VAL A 817 -11.20 -1.14 1.37
N LEU A 818 -9.89 -1.01 1.56
CA LEU A 818 -9.28 -0.52 2.80
C LEU A 818 -9.33 1.00 2.96
N ILE A 819 -9.32 1.76 1.86
CA ILE A 819 -9.42 3.22 1.84
C ILE A 819 -10.88 3.66 1.74
N GLY A 820 -11.66 2.96 0.92
CA GLY A 820 -13.06 3.26 0.66
C GLY A 820 -13.98 3.02 1.85
N THR A 821 -15.21 3.50 1.73
CA THR A 821 -16.24 3.42 2.79
C THR A 821 -17.11 2.17 2.72
N PHE A 822 -16.98 1.39 1.63
CA PHE A 822 -17.83 0.22 1.35
C PHE A 822 -17.33 -1.06 2.04
N GLY A 823 -16.02 -1.19 2.32
CA GLY A 823 -15.45 -2.17 3.25
C GLY A 823 -15.60 -3.65 2.85
N ASP A 824 -16.07 -3.95 1.64
CA ASP A 824 -16.37 -5.31 1.20
C ASP A 824 -16.06 -5.46 -0.30
N TYR A 825 -15.30 -6.49 -0.69
CA TYR A 825 -14.95 -6.77 -2.08
C TYR A 825 -16.18 -6.98 -2.97
N ARG A 826 -17.31 -7.45 -2.42
CA ARG A 826 -18.58 -7.65 -3.16
C ARG A 826 -19.24 -6.33 -3.58
N LEU A 827 -18.92 -5.25 -2.88
CA LEU A 827 -19.41 -3.89 -3.17
C LEU A 827 -18.40 -3.08 -4.00
N HIS A 828 -17.37 -3.72 -4.55
CA HIS A 828 -16.30 -3.02 -5.24
C HIS A 828 -16.82 -2.27 -6.50
N PRO A 829 -16.48 -0.97 -6.67
CA PRO A 829 -16.97 -0.14 -7.78
C PRO A 829 -16.70 -0.67 -9.20
N VAL A 830 -15.72 -1.56 -9.37
CA VAL A 830 -15.41 -2.18 -10.68
C VAL A 830 -16.65 -2.80 -11.33
N PHE A 831 -17.57 -3.39 -10.54
CA PHE A 831 -18.80 -4.00 -11.04
C PHE A 831 -19.84 -2.98 -11.54
N ARG A 832 -19.70 -1.71 -11.16
CA ARG A 832 -20.50 -0.59 -11.67
C ARG A 832 -19.84 0.10 -12.86
N PHE A 833 -18.51 0.16 -12.87
CA PHE A 833 -17.76 0.69 -14.01
C PHE A 833 -17.83 -0.20 -15.25
N ASN A 834 -17.84 -1.52 -15.04
CA ASN A 834 -17.95 -2.50 -16.11
C ASN A 834 -18.64 -3.76 -15.58
N ASN A 835 -19.73 -4.17 -16.21
CA ASN A 835 -20.45 -5.40 -15.87
C ASN A 835 -20.70 -6.28 -17.10
N ARG A 836 -19.92 -6.07 -18.17
CA ARG A 836 -19.97 -6.90 -19.37
C ARG A 836 -19.80 -8.37 -18.99
N HIS A 837 -20.64 -9.26 -19.51
CA HIS A 837 -20.70 -10.70 -19.16
C HIS A 837 -21.43 -11.02 -17.84
N LEU A 838 -21.69 -10.04 -16.95
CA LEU A 838 -22.42 -10.26 -15.69
C LEU A 838 -23.95 -9.99 -15.79
N ASP A 839 -24.41 -9.34 -16.86
CA ASP A 839 -25.78 -8.82 -17.02
C ASP A 839 -26.90 -9.84 -17.30
N ARG A 840 -26.61 -11.15 -17.38
CA ARG A 840 -27.59 -12.13 -17.88
C ARG A 840 -28.81 -12.33 -16.95
N TYR A 841 -28.71 -12.05 -15.65
CA TYR A 841 -29.79 -12.32 -14.69
C TYR A 841 -30.76 -11.14 -14.43
N LYS A 842 -30.39 -9.89 -14.79
CA LYS A 842 -31.32 -8.74 -14.68
C LYS A 842 -32.40 -8.72 -15.77
N ARG A 843 -32.35 -9.63 -16.76
CA ARG A 843 -33.41 -9.85 -17.76
C ARG A 843 -34.46 -10.88 -17.31
N SER A 844 -34.78 -10.91 -16.01
CA SER A 844 -35.97 -11.60 -15.50
C SER A 844 -37.20 -10.71 -15.76
N GLU A 845 -38.21 -11.26 -16.44
CA GLU A 845 -39.32 -10.59 -17.14
C GLU A 845 -40.32 -9.75 -16.30
N SER A 846 -40.02 -9.44 -15.03
CA SER A 846 -41.00 -8.79 -14.14
C SER A 846 -40.76 -7.32 -13.83
N ASN A 847 -39.66 -6.70 -14.31
CA ASN A 847 -39.49 -5.25 -14.21
C ASN A 847 -38.48 -4.71 -15.24
N PRO A 848 -38.91 -4.26 -16.43
CA PRO A 848 -38.03 -3.59 -17.39
C PRO A 848 -37.85 -2.13 -16.94
N SER A 849 -37.18 -1.89 -15.82
CA SER A 849 -36.69 -0.54 -15.53
C SER A 849 -35.49 -0.26 -16.45
N ASN A 850 -35.37 0.97 -16.96
CA ASN A 850 -34.27 1.46 -17.82
C ASN A 850 -32.87 1.42 -17.16
N ASP A 851 -32.68 0.62 -16.12
CA ASP A 851 -31.46 0.47 -15.35
C ASP A 851 -30.52 -0.60 -15.91
N CYS A 852 -30.91 -1.22 -17.05
CA CYS A 852 -30.18 -2.28 -17.74
C CYS A 852 -29.06 -1.79 -18.69
N GLN A 853 -28.80 -0.47 -18.78
CA GLN A 853 -27.65 0.08 -19.50
C GLN A 853 -26.70 0.69 -18.47
N GLN A 854 -25.97 -0.18 -17.76
CA GLN A 854 -24.84 0.27 -16.96
C GLN A 854 -23.70 0.66 -17.92
N PRO A 855 -22.95 1.74 -17.63
CA PRO A 855 -21.80 2.17 -18.42
C PRO A 855 -20.78 1.05 -18.59
N GLN A 856 -20.18 0.94 -19.78
CA GLN A 856 -19.13 -0.05 -20.08
C GLN A 856 -17.79 0.66 -20.18
N MET A 857 -17.27 1.10 -19.03
CA MET A 857 -16.01 1.81 -18.95
C MET A 857 -14.83 0.85 -19.11
N HIS A 858 -13.71 1.36 -19.59
CA HIS A 858 -12.45 0.62 -19.50
C HIS A 858 -11.90 0.73 -18.08
N VAL A 859 -11.47 -0.41 -17.54
CA VAL A 859 -10.89 -0.50 -16.20
C VAL A 859 -9.59 -1.30 -16.26
N SER A 860 -8.71 -1.10 -15.29
CA SER A 860 -7.51 -1.93 -15.09
C SER A 860 -7.41 -2.35 -13.64
N ILE A 861 -7.25 -3.65 -13.37
CA ILE A 861 -6.94 -4.16 -12.03
C ILE A 861 -5.45 -3.97 -11.76
N ASN A 862 -5.08 -3.40 -10.61
CA ASN A 862 -3.68 -3.14 -10.21
C ASN A 862 -3.46 -3.35 -8.70
N THR A 863 -2.21 -3.32 -8.24
CA THR A 863 -1.85 -3.56 -6.82
C THR A 863 -1.65 -2.31 -5.96
N ASP A 864 -1.45 -1.14 -6.57
CA ASP A 864 -1.18 0.13 -5.88
C ASP A 864 0.12 0.09 -5.05
N ASP A 865 0.01 -0.12 -3.74
CA ASP A 865 1.09 -0.13 -2.76
C ASP A 865 1.15 -1.48 -2.01
N LEU A 866 1.63 -2.52 -2.70
CA LEU A 866 1.65 -3.89 -2.17
C LEU A 866 2.41 -4.06 -0.85
N GLY A 867 3.36 -3.18 -0.53
CA GLY A 867 4.09 -3.15 0.73
C GLY A 867 3.27 -2.66 1.92
N VAL A 868 2.13 -1.99 1.71
CA VAL A 868 1.13 -1.64 2.75
C VAL A 868 -0.05 -2.60 2.73
N PHE A 869 -0.46 -3.04 1.54
CA PHE A 869 -1.65 -3.86 1.38
C PHE A 869 -1.34 -5.36 1.40
N ASP A 870 -0.10 -5.82 1.29
CA ASP A 870 0.28 -7.24 1.33
C ASP A 870 -0.45 -8.09 0.27
N THR A 871 -0.26 -7.77 -1.00
CA THR A 871 -1.00 -8.38 -2.12
C THR A 871 -0.11 -8.64 -3.35
N THR A 872 -0.63 -9.34 -4.36
CA THR A 872 -0.02 -9.50 -5.69
C THR A 872 -1.09 -9.30 -6.76
N LEU A 873 -0.69 -9.03 -8.00
CA LEU A 873 -1.66 -8.73 -9.05
C LEU A 873 -2.57 -9.93 -9.35
N GLU A 874 -2.00 -11.13 -9.39
CA GLU A 874 -2.77 -12.38 -9.51
C GLU A 874 -3.81 -12.52 -8.41
N PHE A 875 -3.46 -12.16 -7.17
CA PHE A 875 -4.36 -12.24 -6.02
C PHE A 875 -5.46 -11.17 -6.06
N GLU A 876 -5.20 -9.97 -6.61
CA GLU A 876 -6.26 -8.96 -6.85
C GLU A 876 -7.35 -9.51 -7.79
N TYR A 877 -6.98 -10.23 -8.86
CA TYR A 877 -7.96 -10.92 -9.71
C TYR A 877 -8.70 -12.04 -8.96
N ALA A 878 -8.00 -12.79 -8.11
CA ALA A 878 -8.63 -13.81 -7.27
C ALA A 878 -9.66 -13.21 -6.30
N LEU A 879 -9.38 -12.05 -5.69
CA LEU A 879 -10.33 -11.36 -4.81
C LEU A 879 -11.60 -10.93 -5.56
N ILE A 880 -11.47 -10.44 -6.79
CA ILE A 880 -12.62 -10.08 -7.63
C ILE A 880 -13.41 -11.33 -8.05
N TYR A 881 -12.72 -12.41 -8.45
CA TYR A 881 -13.36 -13.67 -8.79
C TYR A 881 -14.17 -14.21 -7.60
N GLU A 882 -13.55 -14.29 -6.43
CA GLU A 882 -14.17 -14.83 -5.22
C GLU A 882 -15.33 -13.97 -4.73
N ALA A 883 -15.21 -12.64 -4.83
CA ALA A 883 -16.32 -11.74 -4.53
C ALA A 883 -17.55 -12.02 -5.42
N LEU A 884 -17.34 -12.37 -6.70
CA LEU A 884 -18.43 -12.69 -7.62
C LEU A 884 -19.04 -14.09 -7.39
N THR A 885 -18.24 -15.05 -6.94
CA THR A 885 -18.68 -16.45 -6.71
C THR A 885 -19.12 -16.73 -5.28
N ASP A 886 -18.93 -15.78 -4.35
CA ASP A 886 -19.34 -15.90 -2.96
C ASP A 886 -20.87 -16.17 -2.86
N PRO A 887 -21.30 -17.28 -2.22
CA PRO A 887 -22.71 -17.59 -2.04
C PRO A 887 -23.53 -16.48 -1.38
N ASP A 888 -22.93 -15.70 -0.48
CA ASP A 888 -23.59 -14.58 0.21
C ASP A 888 -23.81 -13.38 -0.74
N ASN A 889 -23.02 -13.27 -1.82
CA ASN A 889 -23.17 -12.23 -2.83
C ASN A 889 -24.45 -12.39 -3.67
N ASN A 890 -25.08 -13.57 -3.67
CA ASN A 890 -26.39 -13.78 -4.31
C ASN A 890 -27.50 -12.85 -3.76
N THR A 891 -27.26 -12.20 -2.62
CA THR A 891 -28.17 -11.20 -2.04
C THR A 891 -27.97 -9.78 -2.59
N VAL A 892 -26.76 -9.45 -3.08
CA VAL A 892 -26.38 -8.11 -3.55
C VAL A 892 -26.39 -8.04 -5.09
N TYR A 893 -25.84 -9.06 -5.74
CA TYR A 893 -25.88 -9.22 -7.19
C TYR A 893 -26.01 -10.72 -7.54
N PRO A 894 -27.15 -11.18 -8.11
CA PRO A 894 -27.31 -12.57 -8.51
C PRO A 894 -26.52 -12.81 -9.80
N PHE A 895 -25.23 -13.11 -9.69
CA PHE A 895 -24.38 -13.38 -10.84
C PHE A 895 -24.51 -14.84 -11.29
N SER A 896 -24.50 -15.02 -12.61
CA SER A 896 -24.62 -16.31 -13.29
C SER A 896 -23.33 -17.12 -13.18
N GLY A 897 -23.47 -18.46 -13.19
CA GLY A 897 -22.44 -19.40 -12.78
C GLY A 897 -21.06 -19.25 -13.42
N ASP A 898 -20.07 -19.94 -12.83
CA ASP A 898 -18.62 -19.81 -12.97
C ASP A 898 -18.10 -19.37 -14.35
N ARG A 899 -18.68 -19.86 -15.45
CA ARG A 899 -18.30 -19.48 -16.82
C ARG A 899 -18.44 -17.97 -17.11
N ASP A 900 -19.55 -17.36 -16.71
CA ASP A 900 -19.79 -15.93 -17.01
C ASP A 900 -18.82 -15.05 -16.19
N VAL A 901 -18.51 -15.46 -14.95
CA VAL A 901 -17.48 -14.82 -14.12
C VAL A 901 -16.11 -14.92 -14.77
N MET A 902 -15.74 -16.07 -15.33
CA MET A 902 -14.46 -16.22 -16.04
C MET A 902 -14.37 -15.37 -17.31
N GLU A 903 -15.44 -15.29 -18.10
CA GLU A 903 -15.48 -14.39 -19.25
C GLU A 903 -15.34 -12.91 -18.84
N TYR A 904 -15.91 -12.53 -17.68
CA TYR A 904 -15.74 -11.20 -17.10
C TYR A 904 -14.28 -10.94 -16.67
N ILE A 905 -13.67 -11.86 -15.93
CA ILE A 905 -12.26 -11.75 -15.51
C ILE A 905 -11.34 -11.65 -16.73
N GLU A 906 -11.58 -12.44 -17.77
CA GLU A 906 -10.83 -12.38 -19.03
C GLU A 906 -11.01 -11.02 -19.75
N ASN A 907 -12.22 -10.46 -19.72
CA ASN A 907 -12.46 -9.11 -20.24
C ASN A 907 -11.69 -8.05 -19.44
N LEU A 908 -11.70 -8.11 -18.10
CA LEU A 908 -10.91 -7.24 -17.22
C LEU A 908 -9.42 -7.33 -17.53
N ARG A 909 -8.89 -8.55 -17.65
CA ARG A 909 -7.47 -8.82 -17.99
C ARG A 909 -7.07 -8.16 -19.30
N LYS A 910 -7.87 -8.36 -20.35
CA LYS A 910 -7.65 -7.75 -21.67
C LYS A 910 -7.74 -6.23 -21.65
N MET A 911 -8.58 -5.64 -20.79
CA MET A 911 -8.62 -4.18 -20.61
C MET A 911 -7.38 -3.67 -19.87
N GLY A 912 -6.92 -4.38 -18.83
CA GLY A 912 -5.68 -4.07 -18.13
C GLY A 912 -4.46 -4.03 -19.05
N ILE A 913 -4.31 -4.99 -19.96
CA ILE A 913 -3.22 -4.96 -20.97
C ILE A 913 -3.35 -3.74 -21.90
N ARG A 914 -4.57 -3.43 -22.34
CA ARG A 914 -4.84 -2.28 -23.22
C ARG A 914 -4.63 -0.93 -22.53
N ALA A 915 -4.60 -0.90 -21.19
CA ALA A 915 -4.33 0.29 -20.38
C ALA A 915 -2.84 0.61 -20.20
N THR A 916 -1.94 -0.28 -20.65
CA THR A 916 -0.50 -0.02 -20.61
C THR A 916 -0.11 1.11 -21.57
N PHE A 917 0.70 2.05 -21.08
CA PHE A 917 1.28 3.07 -21.93
C PHE A 917 2.29 2.46 -22.92
N PRO A 918 2.10 2.67 -24.23
CA PRO A 918 2.86 1.97 -25.26
C PRO A 918 4.32 2.44 -25.28
N PRO A 919 5.26 1.57 -25.70
CA PRO A 919 6.65 1.96 -25.89
C PRO A 919 6.79 3.02 -27.00
N ALA A 920 7.88 3.78 -26.95
CA ALA A 920 8.21 4.78 -27.96
C ALA A 920 8.48 4.18 -29.36
N ALA A 921 8.89 2.90 -29.44
CA ALA A 921 9.46 2.28 -30.64
C ALA A 921 8.47 1.62 -31.63
N GLN A 922 7.15 1.77 -31.45
CA GLN A 922 6.20 1.25 -32.45
C GLN A 922 6.01 2.25 -33.60
N ARG A 923 6.67 2.00 -34.74
CA ARG A 923 6.13 2.22 -36.08
C ARG A 923 5.78 0.89 -36.69
#